data_AF-A0A6P8ZF78-F1
#
_entry.id   AF-A0A6P8ZF78-F1
#
_cell.length_a   1.000
_cell.length_b   1.000
_cell.length_c   1.000
_cell.angle_alpha   90.00
_cell.angle_beta   90.00
_cell.angle_gamma   90.00
#
_symmetry.space_group_name_H-M   'P 1'
#
loop_
_entity.id
_entity.type
_entity.pdbx_description
1 polymer ?
#
loop_
_entity_poly.entity_id
_entity_poly.type
_entity_poly.pdbx_seq_one_letter_code
_entity_poly.pdbx_strand_id
1 'polypeptide(L)'
;MQLFRLELSLQLLLMLPIFIQSSQTIPSETKPLTLGFITDAQEMVDFVQSDVGKLIEETNNTTNVNENQSKVLEHLKNISLRVDQLEERYANISRKINSSVVDYSKEGTYRHPIESIVYEMARMSKFLPPVENLQSYDISTLKSFTEARPDYTIPGKKLNKKFYSGVVISQPNYKQFGKSVKYMFTTEQMYQLQFFPQHYVYGLYIDRAIYELKAYILIEYSLVAHRIAGENVNYERMAFRFNYRRRTENNYYLFQNALEYMDARLWRNDPPKHIAKVTYDEITNLIIGYVENVVNLNKDGSCEESCSHHKHAIYEDCYDKDEFCSKQPQCLGGIHDCQFVDEDMNVCQSQGNSTRRYEYIEYDNGRVFGERKDCQHRIHKVESWKRWLIYNCDYCFCLCDQKFNSDRYFNLRKTKSDITDNKVVTGVRFVKKNRIFHLQIQQGLLLPRGGIDESTLEWKPVDDYELTDPNVEAGTDYHVLSYENRALNLDQISHQRDPTVIVTGVAFGTLVDHLNLQVHFTQFDYEKGELIADEEYWQWKINTNRTKVNLNNLDVPTRSEVSSEPLTEFGEFVEFTNTGIDKDAAQTTIPFIDIQDVVSLVPMPLSGIGLFYKGTPGYGGYVAPRILNFDYSKYIPLPYHPTDWTFDKHG
;
A
#
# COMPACT_ATOMS: atom_id res chain seq x y z
N MET A 1 44.00 -50.48 19.80
CA MET A 1 44.83 -49.63 18.91
C MET A 1 44.18 -48.28 18.83
N GLN A 2 44.92 -47.24 19.21
CA GLN A 2 44.45 -45.88 19.43
C GLN A 2 45.56 -44.95 18.93
N LEU A 3 45.24 -43.69 18.61
CA LEU A 3 46.20 -42.57 18.45
C LEU A 3 47.15 -42.65 17.22
N PHE A 4 47.70 -41.56 16.67
CA PHE A 4 47.21 -40.18 16.47
C PHE A 4 48.25 -39.46 15.56
N ARG A 5 47.80 -38.47 14.77
CA ARG A 5 48.51 -37.21 14.43
C ARG A 5 50.01 -37.15 14.05
N LEU A 6 50.25 -36.43 12.94
CA LEU A 6 51.37 -35.48 12.72
C LEU A 6 52.78 -36.10 12.56
N GLU A 7 53.79 -35.50 11.91
CA GLU A 7 53.94 -34.14 11.34
C GLU A 7 55.04 -34.07 10.25
N LEU A 8 55.18 -32.87 9.65
CA LEU A 8 56.41 -32.28 9.11
C LEU A 8 57.04 -32.72 7.76
N SER A 9 57.61 -31.70 7.10
CA SER A 9 58.70 -31.73 6.11
C SER A 9 58.46 -32.38 4.73
N LEU A 10 57.63 -31.73 3.92
CA LEU A 10 58.02 -31.45 2.52
C LEU A 10 57.82 -29.96 2.15
N GLN A 11 58.41 -29.09 2.98
CA GLN A 11 58.76 -27.72 2.57
C GLN A 11 59.97 -27.77 1.61
N LEU A 12 60.24 -26.64 0.93
CA LEU A 12 61.32 -26.44 -0.06
C LEU A 12 61.10 -26.99 -1.49
N LEU A 13 59.94 -26.66 -2.06
CA LEU A 13 59.90 -26.16 -3.46
C LEU A 13 59.64 -24.65 -3.45
N LEU A 14 60.63 -23.92 -2.93
CA LEU A 14 60.86 -22.49 -3.15
C LEU A 14 61.44 -22.33 -4.59
N MET A 15 61.26 -21.25 -5.36
CA MET A 15 61.15 -19.83 -5.00
C MET A 15 60.20 -19.05 -5.95
N LEU A 16 59.48 -18.06 -5.39
CA LEU A 16 58.85 -16.90 -6.04
C LEU A 16 59.94 -15.86 -6.47
N PRO A 17 59.69 -14.78 -7.27
CA PRO A 17 58.50 -13.89 -7.19
C PRO A 17 58.00 -13.16 -8.48
N ILE A 18 57.02 -12.25 -8.27
CA ILE A 18 56.63 -11.03 -9.03
C ILE A 18 55.26 -11.05 -9.78
N PHE A 19 54.24 -10.46 -9.11
CA PHE A 19 53.15 -9.55 -9.58
C PHE A 19 52.33 -9.92 -10.87
N ILE A 20 50.99 -9.75 -10.96
CA ILE A 20 50.12 -8.67 -10.43
C ILE A 20 48.61 -9.08 -10.34
N GLN A 21 47.87 -8.42 -9.43
CA GLN A 21 46.40 -8.22 -9.29
C GLN A 21 45.38 -9.37 -9.35
N SER A 22 44.88 -9.67 -8.15
CA SER A 22 43.46 -9.78 -7.77
C SER A 22 42.37 -9.53 -8.83
N SER A 23 41.67 -10.59 -9.24
CA SER A 23 40.27 -10.51 -9.65
C SER A 23 39.38 -10.54 -8.40
N GLN A 24 39.00 -9.36 -7.88
CA GLN A 24 37.89 -9.30 -6.92
C GLN A 24 36.60 -9.67 -7.65
N THR A 25 35.90 -10.68 -7.12
CA THR A 25 34.52 -10.98 -7.52
C THR A 25 33.64 -9.77 -7.22
N ILE A 26 33.12 -9.13 -8.26
CA ILE A 26 32.11 -8.08 -8.12
C ILE A 26 30.81 -8.74 -7.64
N PRO A 27 30.14 -8.25 -6.57
CA PRO A 27 28.89 -8.82 -6.12
C PRO A 27 27.79 -8.62 -7.17
N SER A 28 26.96 -9.64 -7.38
CA SER A 28 25.72 -9.54 -8.14
C SER A 28 24.65 -8.81 -7.30
N GLU A 29 24.80 -7.49 -7.15
CA GLU A 29 23.77 -6.65 -6.55
C GLU A 29 22.59 -6.50 -7.53
N THR A 30 21.50 -7.21 -7.21
CA THR A 30 20.15 -7.02 -7.72
C THR A 30 19.62 -5.63 -7.34
N LYS A 31 19.13 -4.87 -8.32
CA LYS A 31 18.98 -3.41 -8.20
C LYS A 31 17.61 -2.93 -8.70
N PRO A 32 16.67 -2.47 -7.83
CA PRO A 32 15.25 -2.30 -8.16
C PRO A 32 14.89 -1.20 -9.18
N LEU A 33 13.58 -1.04 -9.41
CA LEU A 33 12.91 -0.13 -10.36
C LEU A 33 13.52 1.28 -10.43
N THR A 34 13.91 1.81 -9.27
CA THR A 34 14.58 3.10 -9.11
C THR A 34 15.92 3.21 -9.82
N LEU A 35 16.67 2.11 -9.79
CA LEU A 35 18.07 2.04 -10.15
C LEU A 35 18.24 1.77 -11.64
N GLY A 36 17.33 1.00 -12.25
CA GLY A 36 17.29 0.79 -13.70
C GLY A 36 17.29 2.11 -14.48
N PHE A 37 16.45 3.09 -14.10
CA PHE A 37 16.44 4.39 -14.76
C PHE A 37 17.75 5.18 -14.55
N ILE A 38 18.31 5.17 -13.34
CA ILE A 38 19.49 5.99 -13.02
C ILE A 38 20.74 5.39 -13.67
N THR A 39 20.83 4.07 -13.75
CA THR A 39 21.84 3.36 -14.54
C THR A 39 21.65 3.61 -16.03
N ASP A 40 20.46 3.42 -16.59
CA ASP A 40 20.19 3.71 -18.02
C ASP A 40 20.53 5.19 -18.38
N ALA A 41 20.19 6.14 -17.49
CA ALA A 41 20.49 7.56 -17.69
C ALA A 41 21.97 7.88 -17.55
N GLN A 42 22.69 7.22 -16.63
CA GLN A 42 24.15 7.36 -16.48
C GLN A 42 24.89 6.75 -17.66
N GLU A 43 24.50 5.55 -18.11
CA GLU A 43 25.00 4.94 -19.35
C GLU A 43 24.78 5.85 -20.55
N MET A 44 23.66 6.58 -20.61
CA MET A 44 23.44 7.60 -21.63
C MET A 44 24.42 8.77 -21.52
N VAL A 45 24.72 9.27 -20.31
CA VAL A 45 25.72 10.34 -20.11
C VAL A 45 27.11 9.88 -20.56
N ASP A 46 27.52 8.66 -20.18
CA ASP A 46 28.84 8.12 -20.54
C ASP A 46 28.94 7.81 -22.04
N PHE A 47 27.85 7.31 -22.65
CA PHE A 47 27.73 7.15 -24.09
C PHE A 47 27.86 8.49 -24.83
N VAL A 48 27.17 9.54 -24.38
CA VAL A 48 27.25 10.90 -24.94
C VAL A 48 28.68 11.45 -24.84
N GLN A 49 29.36 11.23 -23.72
CA GLN A 49 30.76 11.66 -23.57
C GLN A 49 31.69 10.94 -24.56
N SER A 50 31.52 9.63 -24.75
CA SER A 50 32.27 8.84 -25.72
C SER A 50 32.00 9.26 -27.17
N ASP A 51 30.73 9.46 -27.52
CA ASP A 51 30.31 9.87 -28.86
C ASP A 51 30.85 11.26 -29.22
N VAL A 52 30.71 12.23 -28.32
CA VAL A 52 31.26 13.57 -28.52
C VAL A 52 32.80 13.55 -28.59
N GLY A 53 33.47 12.61 -27.90
CA GLY A 53 34.91 12.39 -28.05
C GLY A 53 35.29 12.03 -29.48
N LYS A 54 34.64 10.99 -30.04
CA LYS A 54 34.84 10.55 -31.43
C LYS A 54 34.52 11.65 -32.44
N LEU A 55 33.39 12.34 -32.26
CA LEU A 55 32.97 13.44 -33.12
C LEU A 55 34.01 14.58 -33.16
N ILE A 56 34.71 14.86 -32.06
CA ILE A 56 35.82 15.83 -32.03
C ILE A 56 37.03 15.31 -32.83
N GLU A 57 37.37 14.03 -32.71
CA GLU A 57 38.46 13.42 -33.50
C GLU A 57 38.16 13.42 -35.01
N GLU A 58 36.95 13.03 -35.40
CA GLU A 58 36.49 13.02 -36.80
C GLU A 58 36.47 14.42 -37.43
N THR A 59 36.05 15.42 -36.67
CA THR A 59 35.97 16.82 -37.16
C THR A 59 37.33 17.51 -37.21
N ASN A 60 38.28 17.16 -36.32
CA ASN A 60 39.67 17.62 -36.42
C ASN A 60 40.36 17.16 -37.73
N ASN A 61 39.97 16.00 -38.27
CA ASN A 61 40.53 15.44 -39.50
C ASN A 61 39.94 16.03 -40.79
N THR A 62 38.95 16.93 -40.70
CA THR A 62 38.20 17.44 -41.85
C THR A 62 38.22 18.98 -41.88
N THR A 63 38.76 19.58 -42.95
CA THR A 63 38.79 21.06 -43.10
C THR A 63 37.49 21.66 -43.65
N ASN A 64 36.57 20.82 -44.13
CA ASN A 64 35.28 21.25 -44.67
C ASN A 64 34.26 21.49 -43.54
N VAL A 65 34.00 22.76 -43.24
CA VAL A 65 33.03 23.16 -42.21
C VAL A 65 31.66 22.52 -42.45
N ASN A 66 31.14 22.55 -43.69
CA ASN A 66 29.81 22.02 -44.04
C ASN A 66 29.69 20.52 -43.76
N GLU A 67 30.73 19.75 -44.04
CA GLU A 67 30.79 18.32 -43.75
C GLU A 67 30.82 18.04 -42.25
N ASN A 68 31.58 18.85 -41.49
CA ASN A 68 31.58 18.79 -40.03
C ASN A 68 30.21 19.16 -39.44
N GLN A 69 29.45 20.09 -40.04
CA GLN A 69 28.08 20.39 -39.60
C GLN A 69 27.16 19.17 -39.74
N SER A 70 27.25 18.46 -40.88
CA SER A 70 26.45 17.27 -41.14
C SER A 70 26.73 16.16 -40.12
N LYS A 71 28.01 15.90 -39.80
CA LYS A 71 28.42 14.91 -38.79
C LYS A 71 27.84 15.23 -37.40
N VAL A 72 27.89 16.48 -36.96
CA VAL A 72 27.31 16.91 -35.66
C VAL A 72 25.81 16.64 -35.59
N LEU A 73 25.07 16.96 -36.65
CA LEU A 73 23.61 16.78 -36.69
C LEU A 73 23.22 15.30 -36.76
N GLU A 74 23.99 14.47 -37.48
CA GLU A 74 23.76 13.03 -37.56
C GLU A 74 23.97 12.34 -36.20
N HIS A 75 25.07 12.63 -35.51
CA HIS A 75 25.33 12.12 -34.17
C HIS A 75 24.25 12.56 -33.17
N LEU A 76 23.90 13.86 -33.15
CA LEU A 76 22.85 14.39 -32.28
C LEU A 76 21.49 13.71 -32.52
N LYS A 77 21.14 13.44 -33.79
CA LYS A 77 19.91 12.72 -34.16
C LYS A 77 19.91 11.29 -33.60
N ASN A 78 21.04 10.57 -33.74
CA ASN A 78 21.18 9.20 -33.22
C ASN A 78 21.10 9.14 -31.69
N ILE A 79 21.69 10.11 -30.99
CA ILE A 79 21.57 10.21 -29.52
C ILE A 79 20.15 10.55 -29.10
N SER A 80 19.52 11.54 -29.75
CA SER A 80 18.16 11.95 -29.38
C SER A 80 17.14 10.82 -29.58
N LEU A 81 17.32 9.95 -30.58
CA LEU A 81 16.53 8.72 -30.75
C LEU A 81 16.63 7.77 -29.55
N ARG A 82 17.83 7.60 -28.98
CA ARG A 82 18.04 6.78 -27.78
C ARG A 82 17.47 7.42 -26.52
N VAL A 83 17.48 8.75 -26.44
CA VAL A 83 16.83 9.48 -25.33
C VAL A 83 15.31 9.38 -25.43
N ASP A 84 14.72 9.53 -26.61
CA ASP A 84 13.27 9.42 -26.76
C ASP A 84 12.79 7.98 -26.46
N GLN A 85 13.58 6.94 -26.79
CA GLN A 85 13.35 5.56 -26.33
C GLN A 85 13.46 5.40 -24.80
N LEU A 86 14.41 6.09 -24.16
CA LEU A 86 14.55 6.11 -22.70
C LEU A 86 13.38 6.85 -22.04
N GLU A 87 12.94 7.98 -22.61
CA GLU A 87 11.73 8.68 -22.16
C GLU A 87 10.52 7.77 -22.29
N GLU A 88 10.25 7.18 -23.45
CA GLU A 88 9.09 6.33 -23.68
C GLU A 88 9.00 5.17 -22.67
N ARG A 89 10.14 4.53 -22.38
CA ARG A 89 10.29 3.45 -21.40
C ARG A 89 9.79 3.84 -20.01
N TYR A 90 10.07 5.07 -19.55
CA TYR A 90 9.72 5.52 -18.19
C TYR A 90 8.52 6.49 -18.14
N ALA A 91 8.11 7.06 -19.27
CA ALA A 91 7.03 8.04 -19.38
C ALA A 91 5.64 7.44 -19.10
N ASN A 92 5.44 6.13 -19.22
CA ASN A 92 4.14 5.52 -18.91
C ASN A 92 3.74 5.72 -17.43
N ILE A 93 4.70 5.60 -16.50
CA ILE A 93 4.48 5.81 -15.06
C ILE A 93 4.16 7.29 -14.80
N SER A 94 5.03 8.20 -15.25
CA SER A 94 4.84 9.65 -15.08
C SER A 94 3.54 10.14 -15.72
N ARG A 95 3.22 9.71 -16.95
CA ARG A 95 2.05 10.19 -17.70
C ARG A 95 0.74 9.78 -17.03
N LYS A 96 0.60 8.52 -16.58
CA LYS A 96 -0.58 8.03 -15.85
C LYS A 96 -0.77 8.79 -14.53
N ILE A 97 0.31 8.98 -13.78
CA ILE A 97 0.31 9.73 -12.52
C ILE A 97 -0.11 11.18 -12.77
N ASN A 98 0.56 11.87 -13.69
CA ASN A 98 0.32 13.28 -13.99
C ASN A 98 -1.10 13.54 -14.53
N SER A 99 -1.65 12.67 -15.38
CA SER A 99 -3.04 12.83 -15.87
C SER A 99 -4.04 12.77 -14.73
N SER A 100 -3.93 11.75 -13.88
CA SER A 100 -4.84 11.54 -12.74
C SER A 100 -4.75 12.69 -11.72
N VAL A 101 -3.53 13.15 -11.43
CA VAL A 101 -3.29 14.30 -10.54
C VAL A 101 -3.85 15.61 -11.13
N VAL A 102 -3.73 15.82 -12.44
CA VAL A 102 -4.32 17.00 -13.12
C VAL A 102 -5.84 16.96 -13.05
N ASP A 103 -6.47 15.82 -13.35
CA ASP A 103 -7.92 15.69 -13.32
C ASP A 103 -8.47 15.94 -11.91
N TYR A 104 -7.84 15.37 -10.88
CA TYR A 104 -8.19 15.61 -9.48
C TYR A 104 -7.97 17.08 -9.04
N SER A 105 -6.89 17.72 -9.49
CA SER A 105 -6.57 19.11 -9.10
C SER A 105 -7.61 20.15 -9.53
N LYS A 106 -8.49 19.80 -10.49
CA LYS A 106 -9.60 20.65 -10.96
C LYS A 106 -10.71 20.80 -9.90
N GLU A 107 -10.77 19.91 -8.92
CA GLU A 107 -11.87 19.79 -7.95
C GLU A 107 -11.55 20.39 -6.57
N GLY A 108 -10.29 20.74 -6.27
CA GLY A 108 -9.82 21.07 -4.92
C GLY A 108 -9.09 22.41 -4.73
N THR A 109 -8.93 22.81 -3.46
CA THR A 109 -8.33 24.10 -3.03
C THR A 109 -6.82 24.22 -3.27
N TYR A 110 -6.11 23.09 -3.40
CA TYR A 110 -4.64 23.02 -3.63
C TYR A 110 -4.25 23.03 -5.11
N ARG A 111 -5.15 23.53 -5.96
CA ARG A 111 -5.01 23.61 -7.41
C ARG A 111 -3.71 24.26 -7.89
N HIS A 112 -3.38 25.45 -7.36
CA HIS A 112 -2.26 26.25 -7.92
C HIS A 112 -0.85 25.64 -7.75
N PRO A 113 -0.44 25.09 -6.60
CA PRO A 113 0.89 24.48 -6.48
C PRO A 113 1.07 23.23 -7.35
N ILE A 114 0.04 22.38 -7.46
CA ILE A 114 0.08 21.15 -8.27
C ILE A 114 0.06 21.48 -9.76
N GLU A 115 -0.88 22.31 -10.22
CA GLU A 115 -0.92 22.79 -11.62
C GLU A 115 0.41 23.44 -12.02
N SER A 116 1.04 24.21 -11.12
CA SER A 116 2.35 24.85 -11.35
C SER A 116 3.49 23.83 -11.54
N ILE A 117 3.52 22.74 -10.75
CA ILE A 117 4.49 21.65 -10.94
C ILE A 117 4.26 21.00 -12.31
N VAL A 118 3.05 20.48 -12.56
CA VAL A 118 2.77 19.71 -13.78
C VAL A 118 2.94 20.58 -15.03
N TYR A 119 2.60 21.87 -14.96
CA TYR A 119 2.85 22.82 -16.04
C TYR A 119 4.34 23.04 -16.33
N GLU A 120 5.18 23.29 -15.31
CA GLU A 120 6.62 23.45 -15.56
C GLU A 120 7.28 22.11 -15.97
N MET A 121 6.74 20.95 -15.57
CA MET A 121 7.16 19.63 -16.08
C MET A 121 6.78 19.41 -17.54
N ALA A 122 5.53 19.68 -17.93
CA ALA A 122 5.07 19.64 -19.32
C ALA A 122 5.79 20.65 -20.23
N ARG A 123 6.40 21.68 -19.63
CA ARG A 123 7.28 22.64 -20.29
C ARG A 123 8.74 22.18 -20.35
N MET A 124 9.19 21.41 -19.36
CA MET A 124 10.50 20.75 -19.34
C MET A 124 10.58 19.62 -20.38
N SER A 125 9.54 18.79 -20.52
CA SER A 125 9.51 17.74 -21.57
C SER A 125 9.52 18.32 -22.99
N LYS A 126 8.87 19.47 -23.19
CA LYS A 126 8.92 20.24 -24.45
C LYS A 126 10.20 21.07 -24.66
N PHE A 127 11.22 20.93 -23.79
CA PHE A 127 12.44 21.73 -23.90
C PHE A 127 13.39 21.24 -25.00
N LEU A 128 13.43 19.93 -25.29
CA LEU A 128 13.91 19.46 -26.58
C LEU A 128 12.72 19.30 -27.54
N PRO A 129 12.87 19.71 -28.81
CA PRO A 129 11.99 19.23 -29.87
C PRO A 129 12.10 17.70 -30.01
N PRO A 130 11.06 17.02 -30.52
CA PRO A 130 11.18 15.64 -30.99
C PRO A 130 12.31 15.49 -32.03
N VAL A 131 12.90 14.29 -32.13
CA VAL A 131 13.94 13.96 -33.13
C VAL A 131 13.59 14.41 -34.56
N GLU A 132 12.31 14.34 -34.91
CA GLU A 132 11.76 14.75 -36.21
C GLU A 132 12.10 16.21 -36.56
N ASN A 133 12.08 17.09 -35.56
CA ASN A 133 12.40 18.51 -35.71
C ASN A 133 13.92 18.78 -35.73
N LEU A 134 14.79 17.87 -35.27
CA LEU A 134 16.25 18.07 -35.34
C LEU A 134 16.76 18.21 -36.79
N GLN A 135 15.99 17.73 -37.77
CA GLN A 135 16.33 17.87 -39.20
C GLN A 135 16.25 19.32 -39.71
N SER A 136 15.58 20.23 -38.99
CA SER A 136 15.53 21.66 -39.33
C SER A 136 16.57 22.51 -38.57
N TYR A 137 17.46 21.89 -37.80
CA TYR A 137 18.49 22.60 -37.04
C TYR A 137 19.76 22.76 -37.88
N ASP A 138 20.26 23.99 -37.97
CA ASP A 138 21.59 24.29 -38.47
C ASP A 138 22.58 24.56 -37.31
N ILE A 139 23.87 24.73 -37.61
CA ILE A 139 24.87 25.04 -36.57
C ILE A 139 24.56 26.36 -35.85
N SER A 140 24.00 27.37 -36.52
CA SER A 140 23.57 28.63 -35.89
C SER A 140 22.51 28.38 -34.82
N THR A 141 21.56 27.49 -35.09
CA THR A 141 20.49 27.10 -34.16
C THR A 141 21.08 26.33 -32.98
N LEU A 142 22.03 25.42 -33.20
CA LEU A 142 22.76 24.74 -32.11
C LEU A 142 23.52 25.74 -31.23
N LYS A 143 24.33 26.64 -31.82
CA LYS A 143 25.06 27.68 -31.09
C LYS A 143 24.16 28.60 -30.27
N SER A 144 22.97 28.92 -30.77
CA SER A 144 22.01 29.80 -30.08
C SER A 144 21.63 29.31 -28.68
N PHE A 145 21.70 28.00 -28.40
CA PHE A 145 21.40 27.44 -27.08
C PHE A 145 22.41 27.84 -26.00
N THR A 146 23.67 28.06 -26.39
CA THR A 146 24.77 28.54 -25.55
C THR A 146 24.89 30.06 -25.58
N GLU A 147 24.80 30.70 -26.76
CA GLU A 147 24.89 32.16 -26.91
C GLU A 147 23.80 32.93 -26.13
N ALA A 148 22.60 32.36 -25.99
CA ALA A 148 21.54 32.97 -25.20
C ALA A 148 21.82 33.02 -23.68
N ARG A 149 22.89 32.38 -23.17
CA ARG A 149 23.13 32.15 -21.73
C ARG A 149 24.61 32.16 -21.32
N PRO A 150 25.22 33.34 -21.07
CA PRO A 150 26.65 33.50 -20.71
C PRO A 150 27.12 32.69 -19.49
N ASP A 151 26.22 32.33 -18.57
CA ASP A 151 26.53 31.58 -17.35
C ASP A 151 26.66 30.05 -17.56
N TYR A 152 26.43 29.54 -18.76
CA TYR A 152 26.26 28.09 -19.07
C TYR A 152 25.21 27.38 -18.19
N THR A 153 24.31 28.16 -17.58
CA THR A 153 23.17 27.61 -16.87
C THR A 153 22.09 27.22 -17.85
N ILE A 154 21.67 25.95 -17.79
CA ILE A 154 20.37 25.46 -18.27
C ILE A 154 19.26 26.48 -17.91
N PRO A 155 18.15 26.60 -18.68
CA PRO A 155 16.99 27.45 -18.37
C PRO A 155 16.47 27.38 -16.91
N GLY A 156 16.85 26.32 -16.20
CA GLY A 156 16.79 26.18 -14.74
C GLY A 156 17.24 27.38 -13.91
N LYS A 157 18.09 28.33 -14.36
CA LYS A 157 18.41 29.51 -13.51
C LYS A 157 17.18 30.38 -13.15
N LYS A 158 16.06 30.22 -13.89
CA LYS A 158 14.73 30.78 -13.56
C LYS A 158 13.68 29.67 -13.38
N LEU A 159 13.80 28.54 -14.10
CA LEU A 159 12.91 27.38 -13.96
C LEU A 159 13.07 26.63 -12.64
N ASN A 160 14.30 26.40 -12.16
CA ASN A 160 14.55 25.83 -10.83
C ASN A 160 13.99 26.79 -9.78
N LYS A 161 14.27 28.10 -9.86
CA LYS A 161 13.69 29.06 -8.90
C LYS A 161 12.16 29.02 -8.89
N LYS A 162 11.51 28.74 -10.02
CA LYS A 162 10.05 28.56 -10.13
C LYS A 162 9.53 27.22 -9.60
N PHE A 163 10.13 26.10 -10.02
CA PHE A 163 9.81 24.75 -9.53
C PHE A 163 10.01 24.70 -8.01
N TYR A 164 11.20 25.09 -7.56
CA TYR A 164 11.49 25.24 -6.13
C TYR A 164 10.63 26.31 -5.46
N SER A 165 10.17 27.40 -6.08
CA SER A 165 9.22 28.32 -5.41
C SER A 165 7.78 27.80 -5.38
N GLY A 166 7.41 26.93 -6.31
CA GLY A 166 6.11 26.25 -6.36
C GLY A 166 6.00 25.14 -5.32
N VAL A 167 7.12 24.47 -5.01
CA VAL A 167 7.19 23.44 -3.95
C VAL A 167 7.70 24.00 -2.61
N VAL A 168 8.62 24.97 -2.60
CA VAL A 168 9.33 25.44 -1.40
C VAL A 168 9.30 26.96 -1.29
N ILE A 169 8.64 27.47 -0.26
CA ILE A 169 8.68 28.89 0.08
C ILE A 169 10.11 29.25 0.55
N SER A 170 10.91 29.74 -0.40
CA SER A 170 12.27 30.29 -0.28
C SER A 170 13.38 29.35 0.25
N GLN A 171 14.42 29.20 -0.58
CA GLN A 171 15.68 28.47 -0.36
C GLN A 171 15.59 26.92 -0.38
N PRO A 172 16.64 26.21 -0.85
CA PRO A 172 16.65 24.75 -0.96
C PRO A 172 16.92 24.10 0.41
N ASN A 173 15.93 24.16 1.30
CA ASN A 173 15.93 23.34 2.51
C ASN A 173 15.31 21.98 2.17
N TYR A 174 16.13 20.93 2.09
CA TYR A 174 15.70 19.58 1.71
C TYR A 174 14.54 19.05 2.59
N LYS A 175 14.57 19.36 3.90
CA LYS A 175 13.48 19.01 4.84
C LYS A 175 12.19 19.77 4.56
N GLN A 176 12.27 20.96 3.98
CA GLN A 176 11.11 21.76 3.61
C GLN A 176 10.50 21.26 2.30
N PHE A 177 11.30 20.80 1.33
CA PHE A 177 10.78 20.14 0.12
C PHE A 177 10.03 18.85 0.45
N GLY A 178 10.63 17.92 1.20
CA GLY A 178 9.96 16.68 1.60
C GLY A 178 8.65 16.92 2.37
N LYS A 179 8.65 17.89 3.30
CA LYS A 179 7.43 18.35 3.97
C LYS A 179 6.41 18.94 3.00
N SER A 180 6.80 19.86 2.12
CA SER A 180 5.88 20.49 1.17
C SER A 180 5.23 19.48 0.22
N VAL A 181 5.98 18.50 -0.31
CA VAL A 181 5.37 17.46 -1.15
C VAL A 181 4.39 16.60 -0.34
N LYS A 182 4.69 16.34 0.95
CA LYS A 182 3.77 15.65 1.88
C LYS A 182 2.54 16.49 2.26
N TYR A 183 2.59 17.81 2.11
CA TYR A 183 1.45 18.71 2.30
C TYR A 183 0.74 19.10 0.99
N MET A 184 1.33 18.81 -0.18
CA MET A 184 0.73 19.10 -1.49
C MET A 184 -0.42 18.17 -1.81
N PHE A 185 -0.32 16.93 -1.36
CA PHE A 185 -1.43 16.00 -1.34
C PHE A 185 -1.74 15.74 0.12
N THR A 186 -2.98 15.94 0.55
CA THR A 186 -3.39 15.36 1.83
C THR A 186 -3.34 13.84 1.72
N THR A 187 -3.17 13.17 2.86
CA THR A 187 -3.35 11.72 3.03
C THR A 187 -4.54 11.22 2.20
N GLU A 188 -5.69 11.89 2.37
CA GLU A 188 -6.95 11.62 1.67
C GLU A 188 -6.83 11.64 0.13
N GLN A 189 -6.11 12.60 -0.44
CA GLN A 189 -6.00 12.81 -1.89
C GLN A 189 -5.15 11.72 -2.57
N MET A 190 -4.07 11.25 -1.93
CA MET A 190 -3.22 10.21 -2.51
C MET A 190 -3.95 8.86 -2.60
N TYR A 191 -4.74 8.51 -1.59
CA TYR A 191 -5.49 7.25 -1.55
C TYR A 191 -6.74 7.23 -2.45
N GLN A 192 -7.38 8.38 -2.69
CA GLN A 192 -8.44 8.49 -3.70
C GLN A 192 -7.91 8.21 -5.12
N LEU A 193 -6.66 8.58 -5.42
CA LEU A 193 -6.01 8.36 -6.71
C LEU A 193 -5.38 6.97 -6.89
N GLN A 194 -5.38 6.10 -5.85
CA GLN A 194 -4.80 4.75 -5.88
C GLN A 194 -3.32 4.69 -6.33
N PHE A 195 -2.50 5.70 -6.01
CA PHE A 195 -1.05 5.64 -6.21
C PHE A 195 -0.32 5.63 -4.88
N PHE A 196 0.79 4.88 -4.78
CA PHE A 196 1.67 5.05 -3.63
C PHE A 196 2.31 6.45 -3.69
N PRO A 197 2.36 7.19 -2.55
CA PRO A 197 3.01 8.49 -2.45
C PRO A 197 4.45 8.49 -3.00
N GLN A 198 5.19 7.39 -2.79
CA GLN A 198 6.55 7.24 -3.30
C GLN A 198 6.65 7.21 -4.83
N HIS A 199 5.69 6.67 -5.59
CA HIS A 199 5.76 6.70 -7.06
C HIS A 199 5.59 8.09 -7.63
N TYR A 200 4.75 8.93 -7.02
CA TYR A 200 4.61 10.32 -7.46
C TYR A 200 5.96 11.03 -7.38
N VAL A 201 6.61 10.96 -6.22
CA VAL A 201 7.92 11.58 -5.99
C VAL A 201 9.02 10.97 -6.86
N TYR A 202 8.98 9.66 -7.11
CA TYR A 202 9.93 8.99 -7.99
C TYR A 202 9.72 9.36 -9.48
N GLY A 203 8.47 9.50 -9.93
CA GLY A 203 8.13 10.01 -11.27
C GLY A 203 8.62 11.45 -11.47
N LEU A 204 8.44 12.33 -10.47
CA LEU A 204 9.01 13.68 -10.47
C LEU A 204 10.55 13.66 -10.62
N TYR A 205 11.22 12.70 -9.98
CA TYR A 205 12.67 12.53 -10.07
C TYR A 205 13.10 12.07 -11.48
N ILE A 206 12.42 11.06 -12.05
CA ILE A 206 12.67 10.59 -13.43
C ILE A 206 12.58 11.75 -14.41
N ASP A 207 11.44 12.46 -14.44
CA ASP A 207 11.21 13.56 -15.38
C ASP A 207 12.25 14.68 -15.22
N ARG A 208 12.70 14.91 -13.99
CA ARG A 208 13.75 15.90 -13.71
C ARG A 208 15.12 15.45 -14.24
N ALA A 209 15.47 14.18 -14.07
CA ALA A 209 16.74 13.62 -14.51
C ALA A 209 16.79 13.50 -16.04
N ILE A 210 15.69 13.09 -16.68
CA ILE A 210 15.47 13.13 -18.13
C ILE A 210 15.73 14.54 -18.66
N TYR A 211 15.14 15.58 -18.05
CA TYR A 211 15.34 16.96 -18.46
C TYR A 211 16.81 17.42 -18.32
N GLU A 212 17.51 17.05 -17.25
CA GLU A 212 18.94 17.36 -17.10
C GLU A 212 19.78 16.63 -18.15
N LEU A 213 19.47 15.37 -18.48
CA LEU A 213 20.11 14.58 -19.54
C LEU A 213 19.89 15.20 -20.93
N LYS A 214 18.64 15.55 -21.27
CA LYS A 214 18.28 16.24 -22.51
C LYS A 214 19.05 17.55 -22.68
N ALA A 215 19.16 18.33 -21.61
CA ALA A 215 19.93 19.57 -21.62
C ALA A 215 21.47 19.36 -21.60
N TYR A 216 21.96 18.25 -21.04
CA TYR A 216 23.36 17.84 -21.09
C TYR A 216 23.81 17.60 -22.53
N ILE A 217 23.05 16.77 -23.25
CA ILE A 217 23.28 16.45 -24.66
C ILE A 217 23.30 17.73 -25.49
N LEU A 218 22.24 18.54 -25.40
CA LEU A 218 22.13 19.74 -26.23
C LEU A 218 23.32 20.68 -26.07
N ILE A 219 23.78 20.90 -24.84
CA ILE A 219 24.89 21.83 -24.57
C ILE A 219 26.24 21.23 -24.97
N GLU A 220 26.49 19.93 -24.76
CA GLU A 220 27.72 19.28 -25.27
C GLU A 220 27.82 19.41 -26.81
N TYR A 221 26.75 19.14 -27.57
CA TYR A 221 26.75 19.31 -29.02
C TYR A 221 26.81 20.78 -29.49
N SER A 222 26.20 21.70 -28.74
CA SER A 222 26.34 23.15 -29.00
C SER A 222 27.79 23.61 -28.88
N LEU A 223 28.50 23.12 -27.85
CA LEU A 223 29.93 23.40 -27.64
C LEU A 223 30.81 22.79 -28.75
N VAL A 224 30.47 21.60 -29.26
CA VAL A 224 31.13 21.04 -30.46
C VAL A 224 30.91 21.95 -31.68
N ALA A 225 29.69 22.47 -31.88
CA ALA A 225 29.38 23.38 -32.99
C ALA A 225 30.15 24.72 -32.90
N HIS A 226 30.37 25.25 -31.69
CA HIS A 226 31.27 26.38 -31.45
C HIS A 226 32.74 26.02 -31.78
N ARG A 227 33.22 24.86 -31.31
CA ARG A 227 34.59 24.38 -31.59
C ARG A 227 34.87 24.24 -33.09
N ILE A 228 33.94 23.66 -33.85
CA ILE A 228 34.06 23.49 -35.32
C ILE A 228 34.11 24.84 -36.06
N ALA A 229 33.49 25.87 -35.48
CA ALA A 229 33.57 27.24 -36.00
C ALA A 229 34.85 28.00 -35.58
N GLY A 230 35.80 27.33 -34.91
CA GLY A 230 37.09 27.90 -34.50
C GLY A 230 37.09 28.56 -33.11
N GLU A 231 36.04 28.41 -32.32
CA GLU A 231 35.94 29.01 -30.99
C GLU A 231 36.55 28.10 -29.92
N ASN A 232 37.31 28.68 -28.99
CA ASN A 232 37.82 27.93 -27.83
C ASN A 232 36.75 27.89 -26.74
N VAL A 233 36.22 26.69 -26.49
CA VAL A 233 35.13 26.44 -25.52
C VAL A 233 35.52 25.44 -24.41
N ASN A 234 36.82 25.23 -24.20
CA ASN A 234 37.30 24.22 -23.26
C ASN A 234 36.92 24.53 -21.79
N TYR A 235 36.99 25.82 -21.39
CA TYR A 235 36.62 26.26 -20.04
C TYR A 235 35.10 26.14 -19.81
N GLU A 236 34.34 26.51 -20.82
CA GLU A 236 32.88 26.55 -20.88
C GLU A 236 32.31 25.14 -20.76
N ARG A 237 32.89 24.18 -21.49
CA ARG A 237 32.57 22.75 -21.39
C ARG A 237 32.90 22.18 -20.00
N MET A 238 34.05 22.53 -19.44
CA MET A 238 34.44 22.10 -18.09
C MET A 238 33.48 22.67 -17.03
N ALA A 239 33.18 23.97 -17.09
CA ALA A 239 32.24 24.65 -16.21
C ALA A 239 30.81 24.10 -16.35
N PHE A 240 30.38 23.76 -17.57
CA PHE A 240 29.10 23.13 -17.82
C PHE A 240 29.00 21.76 -17.13
N ARG A 241 29.97 20.87 -17.38
CA ARG A 241 30.07 19.53 -16.77
C ARG A 241 30.07 19.61 -15.25
N PHE A 242 30.90 20.46 -14.65
CA PHE A 242 30.92 20.70 -13.20
C PHE A 242 29.55 21.13 -12.65
N ASN A 243 28.87 22.04 -13.36
CA ASN A 243 27.54 22.48 -12.94
C ASN A 243 26.46 21.42 -13.15
N TYR A 244 26.58 20.54 -14.15
CA TYR A 244 25.68 19.39 -14.34
C TYR A 244 25.78 18.42 -13.15
N ARG A 245 27.00 17.95 -12.85
CA ARG A 245 27.31 17.12 -11.69
C ARG A 245 26.71 17.65 -10.39
N ARG A 246 26.97 18.93 -10.08
CA ARG A 246 26.42 19.57 -8.87
C ARG A 246 24.89 19.65 -8.87
N ARG A 247 24.22 19.75 -10.02
CA ARG A 247 22.75 19.74 -10.09
C ARG A 247 22.19 18.33 -9.92
N THR A 248 22.78 17.32 -10.55
CA THR A 248 22.34 15.91 -10.41
C THR A 248 22.53 15.41 -8.98
N GLU A 249 23.68 15.70 -8.35
CA GLU A 249 23.94 15.42 -6.93
C GLU A 249 22.91 16.13 -6.00
N ASN A 250 22.61 17.42 -6.24
CA ASN A 250 21.61 18.14 -5.43
C ASN A 250 20.18 17.62 -5.63
N ASN A 251 19.79 17.29 -6.87
CA ASN A 251 18.48 16.71 -7.16
C ASN A 251 18.36 15.31 -6.51
N TYR A 252 19.42 14.50 -6.56
CA TYR A 252 19.50 13.21 -5.85
C TYR A 252 19.15 13.36 -4.36
N TYR A 253 19.87 14.23 -3.62
CA TYR A 253 19.63 14.39 -2.19
C TYR A 253 18.23 14.94 -1.90
N LEU A 254 17.73 15.85 -2.73
CA LEU A 254 16.38 16.40 -2.61
C LEU A 254 15.31 15.31 -2.70
N PHE A 255 15.35 14.48 -3.75
CA PHE A 255 14.33 13.47 -4.00
C PHE A 255 14.48 12.23 -3.10
N GLN A 256 15.71 11.85 -2.73
CA GLN A 256 15.93 10.83 -1.68
C GLN A 256 15.29 11.27 -0.36
N ASN A 257 15.60 12.48 0.13
CA ASN A 257 14.96 13.02 1.35
C ASN A 257 13.44 13.07 1.22
N ALA A 258 12.90 13.42 0.04
CA ALA A 258 11.45 13.44 -0.18
C ALA A 258 10.83 12.04 -0.06
N LEU A 259 11.44 11.02 -0.68
CA LEU A 259 10.98 9.63 -0.59
C LEU A 259 11.02 9.10 0.85
N GLU A 260 12.04 9.44 1.65
CA GLU A 260 12.10 9.07 3.08
C GLU A 260 10.94 9.64 3.92
N TYR A 261 10.27 10.71 3.45
CA TYR A 261 9.09 11.28 4.12
C TYR A 261 7.75 10.76 3.57
N MET A 262 7.76 10.01 2.46
CA MET A 262 6.56 9.48 1.80
C MET A 262 6.18 8.11 2.32
N ASP A 263 4.88 7.89 2.52
CA ASP A 263 4.36 6.58 2.88
C ASP A 263 4.52 5.59 1.71
N ALA A 264 4.92 4.37 2.03
CA ALA A 264 5.06 3.25 1.09
C ALA A 264 3.88 2.27 1.17
N ARG A 265 2.83 2.64 1.92
CA ARG A 265 1.56 1.91 2.05
C ARG A 265 0.51 2.49 1.12
N LEU A 266 -0.44 1.65 0.71
CA LEU A 266 -1.66 2.07 0.01
C LEU A 266 -2.85 1.32 0.61
N TRP A 267 -3.94 2.05 0.86
CA TRP A 267 -5.24 1.53 1.27
C TRP A 267 -6.37 2.27 0.58
N ARG A 268 -7.61 1.81 0.77
CA ARG A 268 -8.80 2.48 0.26
C ARG A 268 -9.42 3.38 1.33
N ASN A 269 -9.61 4.65 0.97
CA ASN A 269 -10.43 5.57 1.76
C ASN A 269 -11.90 5.13 1.76
N ASP A 270 -12.69 5.78 2.59
CA ASP A 270 -14.14 5.59 2.57
C ASP A 270 -14.76 6.10 1.25
N PRO A 271 -15.75 5.37 0.70
CA PRO A 271 -16.56 5.87 -0.40
C PRO A 271 -17.43 7.05 0.08
N PRO A 272 -17.95 7.91 -0.84
CA PRO A 272 -18.90 8.96 -0.49
C PRO A 272 -20.17 8.46 0.21
N LYS A 273 -20.50 7.17 0.03
CA LYS A 273 -21.51 6.45 0.80
C LYS A 273 -21.14 4.97 0.88
N HIS A 274 -21.15 4.41 2.08
CA HIS A 274 -20.97 2.98 2.29
C HIS A 274 -22.21 2.19 1.83
N ILE A 275 -21.99 1.10 1.10
CA ILE A 275 -23.03 0.22 0.54
C ILE A 275 -22.70 -1.22 0.91
N ALA A 276 -23.62 -1.88 1.62
CA ALA A 276 -23.47 -3.26 2.05
C ALA A 276 -23.25 -4.19 0.85
N LYS A 277 -22.31 -5.13 0.98
CA LYS A 277 -21.88 -6.10 -0.06
C LYS A 277 -21.28 -5.47 -1.32
N VAL A 278 -20.94 -4.17 -1.28
CA VAL A 278 -20.23 -3.45 -2.35
C VAL A 278 -18.98 -2.75 -1.83
N THR A 279 -19.06 -2.07 -0.67
CA THR A 279 -17.92 -1.35 -0.06
C THR A 279 -17.56 -1.89 1.31
N TYR A 280 -18.52 -2.48 2.02
CA TYR A 280 -18.28 -3.21 3.26
C TYR A 280 -19.16 -4.47 3.32
N ASP A 281 -18.79 -5.42 4.19
CA ASP A 281 -19.68 -6.50 4.63
C ASP A 281 -19.55 -6.67 6.16
N GLU A 282 -20.53 -7.32 6.77
CA GLU A 282 -20.59 -7.56 8.21
C GLU A 282 -20.47 -9.05 8.53
N ILE A 283 -19.88 -9.33 9.70
CA ILE A 283 -20.06 -10.61 10.37
C ILE A 283 -21.47 -10.57 10.98
N THR A 284 -22.39 -11.37 10.46
CA THR A 284 -23.77 -11.37 10.95
C THR A 284 -23.86 -12.19 12.24
N ASN A 285 -24.72 -11.77 13.18
CA ASN A 285 -25.13 -12.58 14.35
C ASN A 285 -23.96 -13.21 15.15
N LEU A 286 -22.86 -12.50 15.44
CA LEU A 286 -21.79 -13.06 16.27
C LEU A 286 -22.17 -13.04 17.76
N ILE A 287 -22.09 -11.87 18.37
CA ILE A 287 -22.52 -11.60 19.74
C ILE A 287 -23.62 -10.54 19.61
N ILE A 288 -24.83 -10.84 20.09
CA ILE A 288 -25.99 -9.95 19.94
C ILE A 288 -26.84 -9.88 21.21
N GLY A 289 -27.49 -8.74 21.45
CA GLY A 289 -28.40 -8.53 22.58
C GLY A 289 -29.57 -9.53 22.57
N TYR A 290 -29.85 -10.12 23.73
CA TYR A 290 -30.87 -11.14 23.96
C TYR A 290 -31.61 -10.83 25.27
N VAL A 291 -32.95 -10.93 25.26
CA VAL A 291 -33.79 -10.74 26.44
C VAL A 291 -34.28 -12.10 26.89
N GLU A 292 -34.09 -12.48 28.15
CA GLU A 292 -34.48 -13.80 28.66
C GLU A 292 -34.87 -13.72 30.12
N ASN A 293 -35.84 -14.54 30.56
CA ASN A 293 -36.19 -14.59 31.98
C ASN A 293 -35.14 -15.39 32.75
N VAL A 294 -34.80 -14.95 33.97
CA VAL A 294 -33.82 -15.63 34.84
C VAL A 294 -34.14 -17.12 35.05
N VAL A 295 -35.43 -17.49 35.06
CA VAL A 295 -35.90 -18.88 35.17
C VAL A 295 -35.41 -19.79 34.04
N ASN A 296 -35.08 -19.24 32.87
CA ASN A 296 -34.63 -19.95 31.67
C ASN A 296 -33.09 -19.95 31.53
N LEU A 297 -32.35 -19.31 32.46
CA LEU A 297 -30.88 -19.17 32.44
C LEU A 297 -30.15 -20.22 33.30
N ASN A 298 -30.89 -21.12 33.95
CA ASN A 298 -30.35 -22.15 34.83
C ASN A 298 -31.13 -23.49 34.70
N LYS A 299 -30.50 -24.59 35.13
CA LYS A 299 -31.01 -25.97 34.92
C LYS A 299 -32.16 -26.37 35.84
N ASP A 300 -32.23 -25.72 36.98
CA ASP A 300 -33.19 -25.96 38.04
C ASP A 300 -34.49 -25.15 37.85
N GLY A 301 -34.55 -24.27 36.84
CA GLY A 301 -35.72 -23.47 36.54
C GLY A 301 -36.05 -22.53 37.69
N SER A 302 -35.05 -21.81 38.18
CA SER A 302 -35.01 -21.08 39.44
C SER A 302 -34.91 -19.57 39.27
N CYS A 303 -35.40 -18.84 40.27
CA CYS A 303 -35.38 -17.37 40.35
C CYS A 303 -34.79 -16.89 41.68
N GLU A 304 -33.91 -17.70 42.28
CA GLU A 304 -33.16 -17.32 43.50
C GLU A 304 -32.00 -16.37 43.20
N GLU A 305 -31.42 -16.50 42.00
CA GLU A 305 -30.31 -15.67 41.52
C GLU A 305 -30.85 -14.45 40.77
N SER A 306 -30.04 -13.39 40.71
CA SER A 306 -30.36 -12.20 39.92
C SER A 306 -29.62 -12.23 38.58
N CYS A 307 -30.11 -11.48 37.60
CA CYS A 307 -29.52 -11.40 36.25
C CYS A 307 -28.00 -11.23 36.22
N SER A 308 -27.40 -10.49 37.16
CA SER A 308 -25.96 -10.25 37.18
C SER A 308 -25.10 -11.45 37.61
N HIS A 309 -25.72 -12.50 38.18
CA HIS A 309 -25.05 -13.77 38.47
C HIS A 309 -24.69 -14.52 37.18
N HIS A 310 -25.56 -14.45 36.17
CA HIS A 310 -25.40 -15.18 34.90
C HIS A 310 -24.37 -14.51 33.97
N LYS A 311 -23.10 -14.63 34.36
CA LYS A 311 -21.93 -14.23 33.54
C LYS A 311 -21.65 -15.21 32.41
N HIS A 312 -21.98 -16.47 32.62
CA HIS A 312 -22.06 -17.48 31.59
C HIS A 312 -23.24 -18.41 31.91
N ALA A 313 -24.13 -18.57 30.95
CA ALA A 313 -25.29 -19.45 30.99
C ALA A 313 -25.46 -20.10 29.61
N ILE A 314 -26.34 -21.10 29.53
CA ILE A 314 -26.83 -21.66 28.29
C ILE A 314 -28.36 -21.64 28.32
N TYR A 315 -28.99 -21.59 27.15
CA TYR A 315 -30.43 -21.76 27.06
C TYR A 315 -30.79 -23.22 27.35
N GLU A 316 -31.68 -23.46 28.32
CA GLU A 316 -32.12 -24.81 28.73
C GLU A 316 -33.48 -25.17 28.10
N ASP A 317 -34.57 -24.51 28.51
CA ASP A 317 -35.89 -24.52 27.87
C ASP A 317 -36.62 -23.20 28.17
N CYS A 318 -37.77 -22.98 27.53
CA CYS A 318 -38.73 -21.94 27.85
C CYS A 318 -39.73 -22.48 28.89
N TYR A 319 -39.61 -22.06 30.15
CA TYR A 319 -40.35 -22.56 31.32
C TYR A 319 -41.87 -22.57 31.12
N ASP A 320 -42.43 -21.46 30.60
CA ASP A 320 -43.83 -21.35 30.19
C ASP A 320 -43.90 -20.98 28.70
N LYS A 321 -44.72 -21.71 27.92
CA LYS A 321 -44.85 -21.43 26.48
C LYS A 321 -45.66 -20.17 26.17
N ASP A 322 -46.28 -19.54 27.17
CA ASP A 322 -46.89 -18.21 27.04
C ASP A 322 -45.93 -17.03 27.36
N GLU A 323 -44.68 -17.28 27.78
CA GLU A 323 -43.65 -16.25 28.03
C GLU A 323 -43.04 -15.64 26.75
N PHE A 324 -42.07 -14.72 26.89
CA PHE A 324 -41.36 -14.15 25.75
C PHE A 324 -40.39 -15.15 25.08
N CYS A 325 -39.86 -16.12 25.81
CA CYS A 325 -38.95 -17.15 25.29
C CYS A 325 -39.54 -18.01 24.16
N SER A 326 -40.86 -18.16 24.07
CA SER A 326 -41.54 -18.87 22.97
C SER A 326 -41.83 -17.98 21.76
N LYS A 327 -41.70 -16.66 21.91
CA LYS A 327 -42.05 -15.63 20.94
C LYS A 327 -40.84 -15.08 20.17
N GLN A 328 -39.63 -15.56 20.51
CA GLN A 328 -38.38 -15.19 19.86
C GLN A 328 -37.55 -16.43 19.47
N PRO A 329 -36.58 -16.30 18.54
CA PRO A 329 -35.61 -17.36 18.29
C PRO A 329 -34.75 -17.62 19.54
N GLN A 330 -34.51 -18.88 19.87
CA GLN A 330 -33.63 -19.27 20.99
C GLN A 330 -32.19 -18.77 20.78
N CYS A 331 -31.41 -18.66 21.87
CA CYS A 331 -29.96 -18.53 21.78
C CYS A 331 -29.32 -19.92 21.66
N LEU A 332 -28.61 -20.20 20.56
CA LEU A 332 -28.00 -21.54 20.30
C LEU A 332 -26.52 -21.65 20.75
N GLY A 333 -25.98 -20.62 21.39
CA GLY A 333 -24.65 -20.61 21.98
C GLY A 333 -24.68 -20.22 23.45
N GLY A 334 -23.56 -19.70 23.95
CA GLY A 334 -23.50 -19.17 25.31
C GLY A 334 -24.32 -17.90 25.44
N ILE A 335 -24.93 -17.73 26.60
CA ILE A 335 -25.51 -16.47 27.08
C ILE A 335 -24.52 -15.88 28.08
N HIS A 336 -24.16 -14.61 27.90
CA HIS A 336 -23.07 -13.95 28.62
C HIS A 336 -23.53 -12.58 29.14
N ASP A 337 -22.86 -12.11 30.20
CA ASP A 337 -22.98 -10.76 30.74
C ASP A 337 -24.41 -10.23 30.90
N CYS A 338 -25.28 -11.06 31.46
CA CYS A 338 -26.64 -10.67 31.81
C CYS A 338 -26.67 -9.51 32.82
N GLN A 339 -27.65 -8.63 32.66
CA GLN A 339 -27.94 -7.50 33.55
C GLN A 339 -29.45 -7.29 33.70
N PHE A 340 -29.87 -6.90 34.89
CA PHE A 340 -31.23 -6.39 35.15
C PHE A 340 -31.29 -4.91 34.76
N VAL A 341 -32.46 -4.46 34.28
CA VAL A 341 -32.68 -3.06 33.86
C VAL A 341 -33.98 -2.52 34.43
N ASP A 342 -35.07 -3.26 34.29
CA ASP A 342 -36.39 -2.99 34.88
C ASP A 342 -37.23 -4.27 34.93
N GLU A 343 -38.32 -4.27 35.70
CA GLU A 343 -39.27 -5.39 35.79
C GLU A 343 -40.05 -5.58 34.48
N ASP A 344 -40.50 -4.47 33.86
CA ASP A 344 -41.36 -4.46 32.67
C ASP A 344 -40.70 -3.74 31.48
N MET A 345 -40.96 -4.26 30.27
CA MET A 345 -40.46 -3.67 29.01
C MET A 345 -41.34 -3.95 27.79
N ASN A 346 -41.20 -3.10 26.78
CA ASN A 346 -41.78 -3.24 25.45
C ASN A 346 -40.67 -3.52 24.43
N VAL A 347 -40.66 -4.73 23.87
CA VAL A 347 -39.66 -5.17 22.87
C VAL A 347 -40.24 -5.00 21.47
N CYS A 348 -39.63 -4.13 20.65
CA CYS A 348 -39.94 -4.08 19.21
C CYS A 348 -39.07 -5.11 18.48
N GLN A 349 -39.67 -6.24 18.11
CA GLN A 349 -38.97 -7.33 17.44
C GLN A 349 -38.74 -7.02 15.96
N SER A 350 -37.53 -7.34 15.46
CA SER A 350 -37.16 -7.22 14.05
C SER A 350 -37.88 -8.26 13.16
N GLN A 351 -37.82 -8.07 11.83
CA GLN A 351 -38.32 -9.07 10.88
C GLN A 351 -37.58 -10.41 11.00
N GLY A 352 -38.29 -11.52 10.78
CA GLY A 352 -37.71 -12.88 10.90
C GLY A 352 -36.60 -13.23 9.90
N ASN A 353 -36.37 -12.40 8.88
CA ASN A 353 -35.25 -12.49 7.93
C ASN A 353 -34.16 -11.42 8.17
N SER A 354 -34.27 -10.64 9.24
CA SER A 354 -33.29 -9.61 9.63
C SER A 354 -32.02 -10.25 10.22
N THR A 355 -30.91 -9.52 10.17
CA THR A 355 -29.69 -9.83 10.95
C THR A 355 -29.76 -9.31 12.39
N ARG A 356 -30.91 -8.75 12.80
CA ARG A 356 -31.21 -8.20 14.12
C ARG A 356 -32.34 -8.99 14.78
N ARG A 357 -32.34 -9.08 16.11
CA ARG A 357 -33.46 -9.57 16.93
C ARG A 357 -34.45 -8.46 17.27
N TYR A 358 -33.93 -7.26 17.56
CA TYR A 358 -34.72 -6.11 18.02
C TYR A 358 -34.40 -4.83 17.22
N GLU A 359 -35.42 -3.99 16.99
CA GLU A 359 -35.20 -2.62 16.53
C GLU A 359 -34.86 -1.72 17.72
N TYR A 360 -35.64 -1.84 18.80
CA TYR A 360 -35.39 -1.21 20.09
C TYR A 360 -36.09 -1.97 21.24
N ILE A 361 -35.69 -1.69 22.47
CA ILE A 361 -36.38 -2.12 23.71
C ILE A 361 -36.63 -0.87 24.56
N GLU A 362 -37.88 -0.65 25.00
CA GLU A 362 -38.30 0.49 25.84
C GLU A 362 -38.75 -0.04 27.21
N TYR A 363 -38.05 0.33 28.28
CA TYR A 363 -38.34 -0.08 29.66
C TYR A 363 -39.28 0.92 30.34
N ASP A 364 -40.05 0.48 31.33
CA ASP A 364 -41.07 1.31 32.00
C ASP A 364 -40.46 2.49 32.79
N ASN A 365 -39.21 2.40 33.26
CA ASN A 365 -38.44 3.54 33.79
C ASN A 365 -38.04 4.60 32.74
N GLY A 366 -38.38 4.40 31.46
CA GLY A 366 -38.11 5.32 30.35
C GLY A 366 -36.73 5.16 29.71
N ARG A 367 -35.92 4.19 30.12
CA ARG A 367 -34.68 3.83 29.41
C ARG A 367 -35.03 3.13 28.10
N VAL A 368 -34.29 3.43 27.04
CA VAL A 368 -34.42 2.77 25.74
C VAL A 368 -33.07 2.20 25.32
N PHE A 369 -33.07 0.97 24.81
CA PHE A 369 -31.96 0.37 24.09
C PHE A 369 -32.24 0.44 22.59
N GLY A 370 -31.34 1.05 21.83
CA GLY A 370 -31.55 1.36 20.43
C GLY A 370 -32.32 2.66 20.21
N GLU A 371 -32.63 2.97 18.96
CA GLU A 371 -33.33 4.19 18.59
C GLU A 371 -34.84 3.96 18.56
N ARG A 372 -35.58 4.59 19.49
CA ARG A 372 -37.05 4.52 19.51
C ARG A 372 -37.64 5.15 18.24
N LYS A 373 -38.23 4.31 17.39
CA LYS A 373 -38.88 4.67 16.12
C LYS A 373 -40.23 3.96 16.02
N ASP A 374 -41.04 4.30 15.03
CA ASP A 374 -42.30 3.61 14.77
C ASP A 374 -42.03 2.12 14.50
N CYS A 375 -42.40 1.26 15.46
CA CYS A 375 -42.22 -0.18 15.34
C CYS A 375 -43.09 -0.71 14.19
N GLN A 376 -42.46 -1.06 13.07
CA GLN A 376 -43.15 -1.58 11.88
C GLN A 376 -43.68 -3.02 12.07
N HIS A 377 -43.37 -3.64 13.21
CA HIS A 377 -43.60 -5.05 13.51
C HIS A 377 -44.24 -5.22 14.89
N ARG A 378 -44.12 -6.42 15.45
CA ARG A 378 -44.77 -6.78 16.70
C ARG A 378 -44.03 -6.18 17.89
N ILE A 379 -44.71 -5.31 18.62
CA ILE A 379 -44.32 -4.95 19.99
C ILE A 379 -44.79 -6.08 20.91
N HIS A 380 -43.86 -6.60 21.71
CA HIS A 380 -44.15 -7.54 22.78
C HIS A 380 -44.04 -6.81 24.12
N LYS A 381 -45.12 -6.76 24.89
CA LYS A 381 -45.01 -6.47 26.32
C LYS A 381 -44.42 -7.70 27.01
N VAL A 382 -43.38 -7.48 27.81
CA VAL A 382 -42.63 -8.49 28.53
C VAL A 382 -42.60 -8.04 29.99
N GLU A 383 -43.18 -8.84 30.88
CA GLU A 383 -43.44 -8.49 32.28
C GLU A 383 -42.76 -9.51 33.19
N SER A 384 -42.02 -9.04 34.18
CA SER A 384 -41.43 -9.91 35.22
C SER A 384 -42.49 -10.38 36.22
N TRP A 385 -42.31 -11.56 36.81
CA TRP A 385 -43.36 -12.18 37.63
C TRP A 385 -42.82 -12.81 38.91
N LYS A 386 -43.71 -13.14 39.86
CA LYS A 386 -43.30 -13.69 41.17
C LYS A 386 -43.57 -15.17 41.30
N ARG A 387 -42.52 -15.93 41.60
CA ARG A 387 -42.61 -17.35 41.95
C ARG A 387 -42.79 -17.48 43.45
N TRP A 388 -44.00 -17.87 43.85
CA TRP A 388 -44.47 -17.76 45.23
C TRP A 388 -44.38 -16.30 45.72
N LEU A 389 -44.39 -16.05 47.03
CA LEU A 389 -44.37 -14.69 47.60
C LEU A 389 -42.96 -14.12 47.80
N ILE A 390 -41.90 -14.82 47.38
CA ILE A 390 -40.52 -14.54 47.82
C ILE A 390 -39.48 -14.43 46.70
N TYR A 391 -39.71 -14.97 45.50
CA TYR A 391 -38.76 -14.91 44.39
C TYR A 391 -39.33 -14.11 43.22
N ASN A 392 -38.53 -13.19 42.67
CA ASN A 392 -38.84 -12.47 41.46
C ASN A 392 -38.15 -13.18 40.28
N CYS A 393 -38.93 -13.61 39.29
CA CYS A 393 -38.42 -14.12 38.02
C CYS A 393 -38.29 -12.94 37.06
N ASP A 394 -37.17 -12.24 37.18
CA ASP A 394 -36.88 -11.02 36.44
C ASP A 394 -36.44 -11.32 34.99
N TYR A 395 -36.84 -10.46 34.05
CA TYR A 395 -36.29 -10.47 32.70
C TYR A 395 -34.94 -9.75 32.64
N CYS A 396 -33.95 -10.46 32.10
CA CYS A 396 -32.57 -10.03 31.94
C CYS A 396 -32.29 -9.60 30.51
N PHE A 397 -31.47 -8.56 30.34
CA PHE A 397 -30.79 -8.29 29.07
C PHE A 397 -29.39 -8.90 29.11
N CYS A 398 -29.07 -9.74 28.13
CA CYS A 398 -27.83 -10.51 28.03
C CYS A 398 -27.21 -10.39 26.63
N LEU A 399 -26.02 -10.95 26.45
CA LEU A 399 -25.37 -11.13 25.16
C LEU A 399 -25.42 -12.61 24.74
N CYS A 400 -25.94 -12.92 23.56
CA CYS A 400 -26.01 -14.26 23.00
C CYS A 400 -24.93 -14.47 21.93
N ASP A 401 -24.13 -15.55 22.06
CA ASP A 401 -23.27 -16.04 20.99
C ASP A 401 -24.10 -16.82 19.95
N GLN A 402 -24.61 -16.12 18.94
CA GLN A 402 -25.71 -16.61 18.09
C GLN A 402 -25.22 -17.51 16.94
N LYS A 403 -25.29 -18.83 17.10
CA LYS A 403 -24.78 -19.77 16.08
C LYS A 403 -25.62 -19.83 14.78
N PHE A 404 -26.92 -19.56 14.83
CA PHE A 404 -27.80 -19.65 13.65
C PHE A 404 -27.81 -18.35 12.83
N ASN A 405 -27.82 -18.49 11.50
CA ASN A 405 -27.75 -17.39 10.51
C ASN A 405 -26.56 -16.42 10.71
N SER A 406 -25.41 -16.93 11.17
CA SER A 406 -24.21 -16.14 11.43
C SER A 406 -23.10 -16.40 10.40
N ASP A 407 -22.56 -15.35 9.79
CA ASP A 407 -21.48 -15.39 8.81
C ASP A 407 -20.13 -15.15 9.50
N ARG A 408 -19.81 -16.07 10.43
CA ARG A 408 -18.72 -15.98 11.41
C ARG A 408 -17.43 -16.70 11.00
N TYR A 409 -17.20 -16.88 9.71
CA TYR A 409 -16.20 -17.81 9.20
C TYR A 409 -15.10 -17.09 8.42
N PHE A 410 -13.84 -17.48 8.63
CA PHE A 410 -12.67 -16.92 7.93
C PHE A 410 -11.85 -18.05 7.29
N ASN A 411 -11.53 -17.94 6.01
CA ASN A 411 -10.79 -18.96 5.27
C ASN A 411 -9.33 -19.03 5.73
N LEU A 412 -8.88 -20.24 6.09
CA LEU A 412 -7.49 -20.57 6.47
C LEU A 412 -6.68 -21.17 5.32
N ARG A 413 -7.34 -21.57 4.21
CA ARG A 413 -6.62 -22.05 3.01
C ARG A 413 -5.74 -20.97 2.39
N LYS A 414 -4.62 -21.40 1.83
CA LYS A 414 -3.57 -20.54 1.28
C LYS A 414 -3.90 -20.04 -0.12
N THR A 415 -3.92 -18.73 -0.32
CA THR A 415 -4.10 -18.10 -1.63
C THR A 415 -2.73 -17.69 -2.20
N LYS A 416 -2.20 -18.42 -3.18
CA LYS A 416 -0.97 -18.07 -3.92
C LYS A 416 -1.27 -17.58 -5.33
N SER A 417 -0.44 -16.71 -5.89
CA SER A 417 -0.41 -16.43 -7.33
C SER A 417 0.07 -17.65 -8.12
N ASP A 418 -0.05 -17.61 -9.45
CA ASP A 418 0.47 -18.65 -10.34
C ASP A 418 1.99 -18.48 -10.51
N ILE A 419 2.74 -18.84 -9.45
CA ILE A 419 4.21 -18.69 -9.36
C ILE A 419 4.93 -19.40 -10.52
N THR A 420 4.42 -20.56 -10.94
CA THR A 420 4.95 -21.34 -12.09
C THR A 420 4.83 -20.59 -13.41
N ASP A 421 3.83 -19.71 -13.52
CA ASP A 421 3.52 -18.92 -14.71
C ASP A 421 4.11 -17.50 -14.57
N ASN A 422 5.07 -17.34 -13.65
CA ASN A 422 5.75 -16.08 -13.33
C ASN A 422 4.79 -14.95 -12.88
N LYS A 423 3.64 -15.28 -12.30
CA LYS A 423 2.67 -14.30 -11.79
C LYS A 423 2.91 -13.95 -10.32
N VAL A 424 2.74 -12.67 -9.99
CA VAL A 424 2.96 -12.07 -8.67
C VAL A 424 1.70 -11.39 -8.15
N VAL A 425 1.61 -11.13 -6.84
CA VAL A 425 0.47 -10.39 -6.27
C VAL A 425 0.63 -8.89 -6.54
N THR A 426 -0.41 -8.28 -7.10
CA THR A 426 -0.47 -6.84 -7.44
C THR A 426 -1.50 -6.06 -6.62
N GLY A 427 -2.39 -6.76 -5.91
CA GLY A 427 -3.41 -6.17 -5.06
C GLY A 427 -4.16 -7.21 -4.22
N VAL A 428 -4.96 -6.75 -3.25
CA VAL A 428 -5.73 -7.62 -2.35
C VAL A 428 -7.10 -7.03 -2.01
N ARG A 429 -8.04 -7.89 -1.60
CA ARG A 429 -9.32 -7.48 -1.01
C ARG A 429 -9.91 -8.58 -0.14
N PHE A 430 -10.92 -8.24 0.65
CA PHE A 430 -11.81 -9.23 1.25
C PHE A 430 -12.96 -9.57 0.30
N VAL A 431 -13.36 -10.84 0.26
CA VAL A 431 -14.61 -11.29 -0.38
C VAL A 431 -15.31 -12.25 0.56
N LYS A 432 -16.62 -12.08 0.75
CA LYS A 432 -17.46 -13.09 1.42
C LYS A 432 -18.09 -14.02 0.39
N LYS A 433 -17.77 -15.31 0.44
CA LYS A 433 -18.35 -16.36 -0.41
C LYS A 433 -18.72 -17.56 0.46
N ASN A 434 -19.86 -18.20 0.19
CA ASN A 434 -20.37 -19.35 0.95
C ASN A 434 -20.39 -19.12 2.49
N ARG A 435 -20.62 -17.85 2.90
CA ARG A 435 -20.61 -17.31 4.27
C ARG A 435 -19.23 -17.20 4.95
N ILE A 436 -18.16 -17.42 4.19
CA ILE A 436 -16.76 -17.37 4.62
C ILE A 436 -16.10 -16.11 4.06
N PHE A 437 -15.35 -15.41 4.92
CA PHE A 437 -14.48 -14.31 4.51
C PHE A 437 -13.14 -14.85 3.99
N HIS A 438 -12.81 -14.52 2.74
CA HIS A 438 -11.55 -14.86 2.10
C HIS A 438 -10.72 -13.60 1.87
N LEU A 439 -9.39 -13.70 1.99
CA LEU A 439 -8.46 -12.77 1.36
C LEU A 439 -8.24 -13.22 -0.10
N GLN A 440 -8.72 -12.41 -1.03
CA GLN A 440 -8.52 -12.60 -2.46
C GLN A 440 -7.33 -11.75 -2.94
N ILE A 441 -6.55 -12.28 -3.88
CA ILE A 441 -5.43 -11.59 -4.53
C ILE A 441 -5.77 -11.22 -5.97
N GLN A 442 -5.28 -10.06 -6.41
CA GLN A 442 -5.07 -9.78 -7.82
C GLN A 442 -3.66 -10.26 -8.18
N GLN A 443 -3.53 -10.89 -9.35
CA GLN A 443 -2.25 -11.32 -9.89
C GLN A 443 -2.02 -10.76 -11.29
N GLY A 444 -0.75 -10.67 -11.70
CA GLY A 444 -0.33 -10.35 -13.05
C GLY A 444 1.07 -10.92 -13.34
N LEU A 445 1.39 -11.11 -14.61
CA LEU A 445 2.69 -11.58 -15.08
C LEU A 445 3.78 -10.55 -14.75
N LEU A 446 4.83 -11.02 -14.07
CA LEU A 446 6.03 -10.24 -13.80
C LEU A 446 6.83 -10.05 -15.10
N LEU A 447 7.23 -8.81 -15.36
CA LEU A 447 8.07 -8.41 -16.48
C LEU A 447 9.47 -8.01 -15.98
N PRO A 448 10.47 -8.00 -16.90
CA PRO A 448 11.78 -7.41 -16.64
C PRO A 448 11.70 -6.10 -15.85
N ARG A 449 12.62 -5.97 -14.89
CA ARG A 449 12.76 -4.77 -14.04
C ARG A 449 11.54 -4.46 -13.17
N GLY A 450 10.78 -5.49 -12.77
CA GLY A 450 9.65 -5.36 -11.86
C GLY A 450 8.42 -4.69 -12.46
N GLY A 451 8.32 -4.66 -13.80
CA GLY A 451 7.07 -4.30 -14.48
C GLY A 451 6.00 -5.37 -14.31
N ILE A 452 4.75 -5.04 -14.63
CA ILE A 452 3.64 -5.99 -14.70
C ILE A 452 2.97 -5.85 -16.07
N ASP A 453 2.64 -6.98 -16.70
CA ASP A 453 1.81 -6.95 -17.91
C ASP A 453 0.35 -6.68 -17.53
N GLU A 454 -0.11 -5.45 -17.77
CA GLU A 454 -1.46 -5.01 -17.46
C GLU A 454 -2.56 -5.84 -18.18
N SER A 455 -2.24 -6.49 -19.30
CA SER A 455 -3.18 -7.35 -20.02
C SER A 455 -3.42 -8.70 -19.34
N THR A 456 -2.57 -9.08 -18.38
CA THR A 456 -2.65 -10.34 -17.63
C THR A 456 -3.28 -10.20 -16.24
N LEU A 457 -3.75 -9.00 -15.89
CA LEU A 457 -4.30 -8.72 -14.57
C LEU A 457 -5.65 -9.39 -14.34
N GLU A 458 -5.71 -10.23 -13.31
CA GLU A 458 -6.92 -10.94 -12.92
C GLU A 458 -7.04 -11.09 -11.40
N TRP A 459 -8.28 -11.10 -10.91
CA TRP A 459 -8.57 -11.50 -9.54
C TRP A 459 -8.63 -13.02 -9.49
N LYS A 460 -7.66 -13.66 -8.82
CA LYS A 460 -7.63 -15.13 -8.72
C LYS A 460 -8.87 -15.61 -7.95
N PRO A 461 -9.68 -16.54 -8.49
CA PRO A 461 -10.88 -17.02 -7.80
C PRO A 461 -10.55 -17.55 -6.39
N VAL A 462 -11.41 -17.24 -5.43
CA VAL A 462 -11.36 -17.88 -4.10
C VAL A 462 -11.98 -19.27 -4.17
N ASP A 463 -11.50 -20.19 -3.34
CA ASP A 463 -12.06 -21.53 -3.23
C ASP A 463 -13.59 -21.49 -3.02
N ASP A 464 -14.30 -22.39 -3.69
CA ASP A 464 -15.76 -22.45 -3.71
C ASP A 464 -16.34 -23.58 -2.85
N TYR A 465 -15.71 -23.84 -1.70
CA TYR A 465 -16.21 -24.87 -0.78
C TYR A 465 -17.34 -24.33 0.10
N GLU A 466 -18.24 -25.21 0.51
CA GLU A 466 -19.25 -24.95 1.53
C GLU A 466 -18.81 -25.51 2.89
N LEU A 467 -19.36 -24.93 3.96
CA LEU A 467 -19.13 -25.39 5.35
C LEU A 467 -19.63 -26.82 5.62
N THR A 468 -20.40 -27.38 4.69
CA THR A 468 -21.00 -28.72 4.73
C THR A 468 -20.35 -29.72 3.79
N ASP A 469 -19.32 -29.32 3.03
CA ASP A 469 -18.65 -30.19 2.07
C ASP A 469 -17.87 -31.33 2.74
N PRO A 470 -17.83 -32.53 2.14
CA PRO A 470 -16.98 -33.61 2.61
C PRO A 470 -15.50 -33.20 2.62
N ASN A 471 -14.81 -33.45 3.74
CA ASN A 471 -13.40 -33.11 3.97
C ASN A 471 -13.12 -31.60 4.08
N VAL A 472 -14.09 -30.80 4.55
CA VAL A 472 -13.86 -29.42 5.00
C VAL A 472 -14.04 -29.37 6.52
N GLU A 473 -13.00 -28.94 7.25
CA GLU A 473 -12.95 -29.00 8.71
C GLU A 473 -12.65 -27.63 9.35
N ALA A 474 -13.40 -27.32 10.42
CA ALA A 474 -13.16 -26.13 11.24
C ALA A 474 -11.81 -26.22 11.96
N GLY A 475 -11.03 -25.14 11.90
CA GLY A 475 -9.65 -25.08 12.40
C GLY A 475 -8.59 -25.48 11.36
N THR A 476 -9.00 -26.16 10.27
CA THR A 476 -8.11 -26.57 9.17
C THR A 476 -8.35 -25.75 7.91
N ASP A 477 -9.58 -25.74 7.41
CA ASP A 477 -9.98 -25.03 6.19
C ASP A 477 -10.50 -23.62 6.48
N TYR A 478 -11.23 -23.47 7.60
CA TYR A 478 -11.81 -22.21 8.04
C TYR A 478 -11.79 -22.06 9.57
N HIS A 479 -11.64 -20.84 10.06
CA HIS A 479 -11.81 -20.47 11.46
C HIS A 479 -13.28 -20.11 11.74
N VAL A 480 -13.74 -20.35 12.97
CA VAL A 480 -15.08 -20.02 13.45
C VAL A 480 -14.96 -19.01 14.58
N LEU A 481 -15.52 -17.81 14.40
CA LEU A 481 -15.59 -16.84 15.50
C LEU A 481 -16.64 -17.27 16.54
N SER A 482 -16.39 -16.99 17.80
CA SER A 482 -17.32 -17.21 18.92
C SER A 482 -17.19 -16.11 19.98
N TYR A 483 -17.91 -16.20 21.09
CA TYR A 483 -17.39 -15.62 22.33
C TYR A 483 -15.99 -16.25 22.63
N GLU A 484 -15.12 -15.56 23.35
CA GLU A 484 -13.67 -15.89 23.45
C GLU A 484 -12.89 -15.75 22.12
N ASN A 485 -13.12 -16.64 21.14
CA ASN A 485 -12.34 -16.73 19.90
C ASN A 485 -12.87 -15.76 18.84
N ARG A 486 -12.58 -14.47 18.97
CA ARG A 486 -13.02 -13.42 18.03
C ARG A 486 -11.97 -12.36 17.69
N ALA A 487 -10.71 -12.62 18.03
CA ALA A 487 -9.62 -11.68 17.89
C ALA A 487 -8.98 -11.75 16.49
N LEU A 488 -8.72 -10.59 15.88
CA LEU A 488 -7.99 -10.45 14.62
C LEU A 488 -6.81 -9.50 14.81
N ASN A 489 -5.60 -10.02 14.58
CA ASN A 489 -4.35 -9.29 14.70
C ASN A 489 -4.14 -8.35 13.50
N LEU A 490 -3.96 -7.06 13.79
CA LEU A 490 -3.75 -6.01 12.79
C LEU A 490 -2.26 -5.94 12.42
N ASP A 491 -1.81 -6.97 11.71
CA ASP A 491 -0.41 -7.11 11.31
C ASP A 491 -0.13 -6.54 9.93
N GLN A 492 1.07 -5.97 9.79
CA GLN A 492 1.70 -5.60 8.52
C GLN A 492 3.01 -6.38 8.40
N ILE A 493 3.16 -7.13 7.30
CA ILE A 493 4.27 -8.06 7.03
C ILE A 493 4.87 -7.68 5.67
N SER A 494 6.16 -7.36 5.62
CA SER A 494 6.76 -6.74 4.46
C SER A 494 8.30 -6.79 4.44
N HIS A 495 8.87 -6.87 3.25
CA HIS A 495 10.30 -6.76 2.93
C HIS A 495 10.63 -5.43 2.24
N GLN A 496 10.16 -4.30 2.78
CA GLN A 496 10.34 -2.98 2.15
C GLN A 496 11.81 -2.58 1.90
N ARG A 497 12.76 -3.21 2.62
CA ARG A 497 14.21 -2.99 2.51
C ARG A 497 14.95 -4.11 1.77
N ASP A 498 14.23 -5.05 1.17
CA ASP A 498 14.82 -6.06 0.29
C ASP A 498 14.06 -6.07 -1.05
N PRO A 499 14.67 -5.52 -2.12
CA PRO A 499 14.00 -5.37 -3.40
C PRO A 499 13.90 -6.68 -4.19
N THR A 500 14.53 -7.76 -3.72
CA THR A 500 14.51 -9.07 -4.39
C THR A 500 13.36 -9.95 -3.93
N VAL A 501 12.65 -9.55 -2.86
CA VAL A 501 11.63 -10.36 -2.18
C VAL A 501 10.24 -9.76 -2.43
N ILE A 502 9.36 -10.51 -3.10
CA ILE A 502 8.03 -10.02 -3.49
C ILE A 502 6.90 -10.93 -3.01
N VAL A 503 5.72 -10.33 -2.81
CA VAL A 503 4.51 -11.05 -2.39
C VAL A 503 3.98 -11.91 -3.55
N THR A 504 3.84 -13.20 -3.26
CA THR A 504 3.26 -14.21 -4.15
C THR A 504 2.09 -14.96 -3.50
N GLY A 505 1.61 -14.50 -2.33
CA GLY A 505 0.40 -15.04 -1.72
C GLY A 505 0.06 -14.49 -0.34
N VAL A 506 -1.13 -14.84 0.14
CA VAL A 506 -1.69 -14.49 1.46
C VAL A 506 -2.48 -15.65 2.04
N ALA A 507 -2.60 -15.70 3.36
CA ALA A 507 -3.47 -16.63 4.08
C ALA A 507 -3.84 -16.04 5.45
N PHE A 508 -4.83 -16.64 6.10
CA PHE A 508 -4.96 -16.55 7.56
C PHE A 508 -4.42 -17.83 8.20
N GLY A 509 -3.92 -17.69 9.42
CA GLY A 509 -3.67 -18.80 10.33
C GLY A 509 -4.04 -18.41 11.75
N THR A 510 -4.29 -19.39 12.61
CA THR A 510 -4.61 -19.18 14.02
C THR A 510 -3.37 -19.35 14.90
N LEU A 511 -3.09 -18.39 15.78
CA LEU A 511 -2.02 -18.46 16.77
C LEU A 511 -2.52 -17.95 18.11
N VAL A 512 -2.57 -18.83 19.12
CA VAL A 512 -3.10 -18.53 20.46
C VAL A 512 -4.46 -17.82 20.34
N ASP A 513 -5.38 -18.51 19.66
CA ASP A 513 -6.80 -18.14 19.48
C ASP A 513 -7.10 -16.82 18.74
N HIS A 514 -6.08 -16.12 18.25
CA HIS A 514 -6.22 -14.98 17.33
C HIS A 514 -6.10 -15.43 15.87
N LEU A 515 -6.84 -14.78 14.97
CA LEU A 515 -6.57 -14.78 13.53
C LEU A 515 -5.36 -13.90 13.22
N ASN A 516 -4.41 -14.44 12.48
CA ASN A 516 -3.17 -13.78 12.06
C ASN A 516 -3.06 -13.79 10.53
N LEU A 517 -2.73 -12.63 9.95
CA LEU A 517 -2.28 -12.56 8.56
C LEU A 517 -0.98 -13.36 8.39
N GLN A 518 -0.92 -14.16 7.33
CA GLN A 518 0.31 -14.72 6.79
C GLN A 518 0.51 -14.19 5.37
N VAL A 519 1.76 -13.86 5.03
CA VAL A 519 2.14 -13.40 3.69
C VAL A 519 3.19 -14.36 3.14
N HIS A 520 3.01 -14.74 1.88
CA HIS A 520 3.93 -15.60 1.16
C HIS A 520 4.84 -14.75 0.28
N PHE A 521 6.14 -15.00 0.38
CA PHE A 521 7.17 -14.30 -0.35
C PHE A 521 7.95 -15.26 -1.24
N THR A 522 8.45 -14.75 -2.37
CA THR A 522 9.34 -15.45 -3.29
C THR A 522 10.44 -14.48 -3.74
N GLN A 523 11.68 -14.96 -3.88
CA GLN A 523 12.75 -14.17 -4.51
C GLN A 523 12.57 -14.07 -6.02
N PHE A 524 13.12 -13.03 -6.66
CA PHE A 524 13.11 -12.90 -8.12
C PHE A 524 14.39 -12.29 -8.69
N ASP A 525 14.78 -12.74 -9.89
CA ASP A 525 15.77 -12.06 -10.73
C ASP A 525 15.12 -10.78 -11.25
N TYR A 526 15.52 -9.65 -10.69
CA TYR A 526 14.94 -8.37 -11.03
C TYR A 526 15.18 -7.95 -12.49
N GLU A 527 16.37 -8.17 -13.06
CA GLU A 527 16.66 -7.70 -14.43
C GLU A 527 15.85 -8.47 -15.46
N LYS A 528 15.67 -9.79 -15.25
CA LYS A 528 14.81 -10.62 -16.12
C LYS A 528 13.33 -10.53 -15.78
N GLY A 529 13.00 -10.20 -14.53
CA GLY A 529 11.64 -10.29 -14.00
C GLY A 529 11.18 -11.73 -13.82
N GLU A 530 12.06 -12.63 -13.39
CA GLU A 530 11.79 -14.08 -13.26
C GLU A 530 11.76 -14.52 -11.78
N LEU A 531 10.68 -15.15 -11.34
CA LEU A 531 10.55 -15.74 -9.99
C LEU A 531 11.53 -16.90 -9.78
N ILE A 532 12.24 -16.89 -8.66
CA ILE A 532 13.11 -17.98 -8.20
C ILE A 532 12.27 -18.92 -7.33
N ALA A 533 11.58 -19.87 -7.98
CA ALA A 533 10.54 -20.67 -7.36
C ALA A 533 10.99 -21.50 -6.13
N ASP A 534 12.25 -21.92 -6.08
CA ASP A 534 12.81 -22.69 -4.94
C ASP A 534 13.10 -21.80 -3.70
N GLU A 535 13.00 -20.48 -3.83
CA GLU A 535 13.29 -19.50 -2.77
C GLU A 535 12.00 -18.81 -2.30
N GLU A 536 11.01 -19.62 -1.92
CA GLU A 536 9.72 -19.19 -1.38
C GLU A 536 9.50 -19.52 0.11
N TYR A 537 8.76 -18.68 0.84
CA TYR A 537 8.42 -18.93 2.24
C TYR A 537 7.17 -18.17 2.73
N TRP A 538 6.55 -18.70 3.78
CA TRP A 538 5.47 -18.04 4.52
C TRP A 538 6.02 -17.28 5.73
N GLN A 539 5.58 -16.04 5.94
CA GLN A 539 5.94 -15.20 7.08
C GLN A 539 4.71 -14.62 7.77
N TRP A 540 4.79 -14.51 9.10
CA TRP A 540 3.75 -13.98 9.99
C TRP A 540 4.38 -13.43 11.28
N LYS A 541 3.64 -12.63 12.06
CA LYS A 541 4.11 -12.08 13.34
C LYS A 541 3.66 -12.93 14.53
N ILE A 542 4.65 -13.40 15.29
CA ILE A 542 4.47 -14.27 16.46
C ILE A 542 4.34 -13.45 17.77
N ASN A 543 4.51 -12.12 17.74
CA ASN A 543 4.42 -11.29 18.93
C ASN A 543 3.04 -11.42 19.60
N THR A 544 3.04 -11.76 20.89
CA THR A 544 1.84 -11.92 21.73
C THR A 544 1.50 -10.66 22.53
N ASN A 545 2.47 -9.76 22.78
CA ASN A 545 2.19 -8.52 23.50
C ASN A 545 1.60 -7.49 22.54
N ARG A 546 0.27 -7.34 22.59
CA ARG A 546 -0.52 -6.51 21.67
C ARG A 546 -1.55 -5.67 22.40
N THR A 547 -1.85 -4.49 21.87
CA THR A 547 -2.88 -3.60 22.41
C THR A 547 -4.24 -3.89 21.76
N LYS A 548 -5.29 -4.06 22.57
CA LYS A 548 -6.67 -4.20 22.09
C LYS A 548 -7.22 -2.83 21.67
N VAL A 549 -7.76 -2.74 20.45
CA VAL A 549 -8.55 -1.57 20.02
C VAL A 549 -9.83 -1.51 20.85
N ASN A 550 -10.11 -0.35 21.45
CA ASN A 550 -11.30 -0.17 22.28
C ASN A 550 -12.55 0.01 21.39
N LEU A 551 -13.41 -1.01 21.38
CA LEU A 551 -14.67 -1.04 20.63
C LEU A 551 -15.92 -0.96 21.53
N ASN A 552 -15.73 -0.65 22.82
CA ASN A 552 -16.81 -0.66 23.81
C ASN A 552 -17.80 0.48 23.58
N ASN A 553 -19.10 0.16 23.58
CA ASN A 553 -20.21 1.12 23.46
C ASN A 553 -20.13 2.02 22.20
N LEU A 554 -19.66 1.48 21.07
CA LEU A 554 -19.62 2.17 19.78
C LEU A 554 -20.89 1.91 18.95
N ASP A 555 -21.21 2.84 18.06
CA ASP A 555 -22.38 2.76 17.16
C ASP A 555 -22.05 2.03 15.85
N VAL A 556 -23.08 1.75 15.05
CA VAL A 556 -22.96 1.15 13.71
C VAL A 556 -22.08 2.03 12.79
N PRO A 557 -21.01 1.51 12.16
CA PRO A 557 -20.04 2.31 11.41
C PRO A 557 -20.66 3.21 10.32
N THR A 558 -21.70 2.72 9.66
CA THR A 558 -22.38 3.40 8.54
C THR A 558 -23.38 4.49 8.96
N ARG A 559 -23.61 4.69 10.27
CA ARG A 559 -24.37 5.84 10.79
C ARG A 559 -23.51 7.11 10.90
N SER A 560 -22.19 7.01 10.72
CA SER A 560 -21.31 8.18 10.79
C SER A 560 -21.45 9.07 9.56
N GLU A 561 -21.58 10.38 9.79
CA GLU A 561 -21.54 11.41 8.73
C GLU A 561 -20.11 11.81 8.33
N VAL A 562 -19.09 11.27 9.01
CA VAL A 562 -17.68 11.64 8.84
C VAL A 562 -16.86 10.39 8.48
N SER A 563 -16.07 10.51 7.40
CA SER A 563 -15.14 9.48 6.92
C SER A 563 -14.24 8.94 8.02
N SER A 564 -13.98 7.62 7.97
CA SER A 564 -13.08 6.98 8.91
C SER A 564 -11.60 7.21 8.57
N GLU A 565 -10.79 7.44 9.61
CA GLU A 565 -9.34 7.64 9.52
C GLU A 565 -8.61 6.34 9.93
N PRO A 566 -7.40 6.05 9.39
CA PRO A 566 -6.57 4.94 9.88
C PRO A 566 -6.12 5.24 11.31
N LEU A 567 -6.60 4.45 12.27
CA LEU A 567 -6.31 4.65 13.70
C LEU A 567 -5.22 3.72 14.23
N THR A 568 -4.79 2.73 13.44
CA THR A 568 -3.89 1.66 13.89
C THR A 568 -2.70 1.48 12.96
N GLU A 569 -1.56 1.18 13.57
CA GLU A 569 -0.25 1.14 12.90
C GLU A 569 0.35 -0.27 13.00
N PHE A 570 0.74 -0.71 14.20
CA PHE A 570 1.37 -2.02 14.43
C PHE A 570 1.18 -2.52 15.86
N GLY A 571 1.09 -3.84 16.03
CA GLY A 571 1.08 -4.46 17.37
C GLY A 571 -0.27 -4.36 18.07
N GLU A 572 -1.34 -4.20 17.29
CA GLU A 572 -2.71 -4.04 17.77
C GLU A 572 -3.58 -5.21 17.31
N PHE A 573 -4.75 -5.37 17.93
CA PHE A 573 -5.77 -6.32 17.51
C PHE A 573 -7.17 -5.78 17.78
N VAL A 574 -8.14 -6.21 16.97
CA VAL A 574 -9.57 -6.03 17.25
C VAL A 574 -10.13 -7.33 17.82
N GLU A 575 -11.18 -7.23 18.63
CA GLU A 575 -12.11 -8.33 18.86
C GLU A 575 -13.45 -7.93 18.23
N PHE A 576 -14.01 -8.79 17.39
CA PHE A 576 -15.36 -8.58 16.87
C PHE A 576 -16.37 -8.68 18.03
N THR A 577 -17.19 -7.65 18.20
CA THR A 577 -18.08 -7.48 19.37
C THR A 577 -19.38 -6.78 18.97
N ASN A 578 -20.37 -6.75 19.85
CA ASN A 578 -21.60 -6.01 19.61
C ASN A 578 -21.42 -4.48 19.67
N THR A 579 -22.30 -3.76 18.98
CA THR A 579 -22.56 -2.34 19.17
C THR A 579 -23.03 -2.02 20.59
N GLY A 580 -23.01 -0.72 20.95
CA GLY A 580 -23.48 -0.23 22.24
C GLY A 580 -24.94 -0.61 22.54
N ILE A 581 -25.18 -0.99 23.80
CA ILE A 581 -26.51 -1.44 24.24
C ILE A 581 -27.53 -0.29 24.16
N ASP A 582 -27.22 0.89 24.71
CA ASP A 582 -28.13 2.05 24.63
C ASP A 582 -28.28 2.57 23.19
N LYS A 583 -27.24 2.45 22.34
CA LYS A 583 -27.20 2.96 20.96
C LYS A 583 -27.94 2.10 19.93
N ASP A 584 -27.86 0.78 20.09
CA ASP A 584 -28.27 -0.16 19.03
C ASP A 584 -28.79 -1.50 19.59
N ALA A 585 -29.17 -1.54 20.88
CA ALA A 585 -29.59 -2.75 21.59
C ALA A 585 -28.60 -3.93 21.45
N ALA A 586 -27.31 -3.64 21.23
CA ALA A 586 -26.27 -4.62 20.93
C ALA A 586 -26.60 -5.55 19.74
N GLN A 587 -27.24 -5.04 18.69
CA GLN A 587 -27.77 -5.87 17.59
C GLN A 587 -26.85 -6.01 16.37
N THR A 588 -25.76 -5.25 16.29
CA THR A 588 -24.83 -5.25 15.14
C THR A 588 -23.43 -5.66 15.59
N THR A 589 -22.74 -6.51 14.83
CA THR A 589 -21.34 -6.86 15.13
C THR A 589 -20.39 -5.85 14.47
N ILE A 590 -19.40 -5.37 15.23
CA ILE A 590 -18.39 -4.39 14.84
C ILE A 590 -16.97 -4.90 15.20
N PRO A 591 -15.92 -4.49 14.47
CA PRO A 591 -15.94 -3.64 13.28
C PRO A 591 -16.52 -4.35 12.05
N PHE A 592 -16.92 -3.58 11.04
CA PHE A 592 -17.24 -4.13 9.72
C PHE A 592 -15.96 -4.49 8.95
N ILE A 593 -16.09 -5.23 7.85
CA ILE A 593 -14.98 -5.55 6.94
C ILE A 593 -15.08 -4.64 5.72
N ASP A 594 -14.05 -3.85 5.42
CA ASP A 594 -13.93 -3.13 4.15
C ASP A 594 -13.55 -4.13 3.05
N ILE A 595 -14.41 -4.26 2.04
CA ILE A 595 -14.26 -5.22 0.94
C ILE A 595 -13.80 -4.57 -0.37
N GLN A 596 -13.41 -3.28 -0.35
CA GLN A 596 -12.94 -2.58 -1.53
C GLN A 596 -11.62 -3.14 -2.06
N ASP A 597 -11.47 -3.11 -3.38
CA ASP A 597 -10.25 -3.48 -4.10
C ASP A 597 -9.06 -2.58 -3.70
N VAL A 598 -8.05 -3.14 -3.02
CA VAL A 598 -6.78 -2.45 -2.72
C VAL A 598 -5.75 -2.82 -3.78
N VAL A 599 -5.77 -2.03 -4.85
CA VAL A 599 -4.88 -2.10 -6.02
C VAL A 599 -4.22 -0.72 -6.24
N SER A 600 -3.09 -0.70 -6.94
CA SER A 600 -2.46 0.54 -7.42
C SER A 600 -2.80 0.80 -8.89
N LEU A 601 -3.03 2.06 -9.27
CA LEU A 601 -3.40 2.46 -10.64
C LEU A 601 -2.27 2.26 -11.67
N VAL A 602 -1.02 2.21 -11.20
CA VAL A 602 0.09 1.54 -11.90
C VAL A 602 0.34 0.22 -11.16
N PRO A 603 0.07 -0.94 -11.78
CA PRO A 603 0.31 -2.26 -11.20
C PRO A 603 1.80 -2.54 -11.00
N MET A 604 2.15 -3.29 -9.95
CA MET A 604 3.53 -3.60 -9.59
C MET A 604 3.60 -4.85 -8.68
N PRO A 605 4.76 -5.50 -8.56
CA PRO A 605 5.01 -6.45 -7.48
C PRO A 605 5.01 -5.73 -6.12
N LEU A 606 4.35 -6.33 -5.13
CA LEU A 606 4.26 -5.78 -3.77
C LEU A 606 5.39 -6.27 -2.87
N SER A 607 5.86 -5.40 -1.97
CA SER A 607 6.86 -5.74 -0.94
C SER A 607 6.23 -6.29 0.35
N GLY A 608 4.91 -6.21 0.50
CA GLY A 608 4.19 -6.70 1.66
C GLY A 608 2.70 -6.41 1.65
N ILE A 609 2.01 -6.97 2.64
CA ILE A 609 0.57 -6.81 2.89
C ILE A 609 0.37 -6.51 4.38
N GLY A 610 -0.69 -5.79 4.72
CA GLY A 610 -1.14 -5.65 6.10
C GLY A 610 -2.65 -5.54 6.25
N LEU A 611 -3.11 -5.66 7.48
CA LEU A 611 -4.47 -5.36 7.92
C LEU A 611 -4.43 -4.18 8.90
N PHE A 612 -5.49 -3.40 8.95
CA PHE A 612 -5.62 -2.28 9.88
C PHE A 612 -7.07 -1.96 10.20
N TYR A 613 -7.26 -1.33 11.34
CA TYR A 613 -8.51 -0.71 11.74
C TYR A 613 -8.52 0.78 11.40
N LYS A 614 -9.60 1.22 10.74
CA LYS A 614 -9.97 2.62 10.54
C LYS A 614 -11.32 2.90 11.20
N GLY A 615 -11.51 4.09 11.76
CA GLY A 615 -12.75 4.42 12.44
C GLY A 615 -12.95 5.92 12.68
N THR A 616 -14.15 6.25 13.15
CA THR A 616 -14.56 7.60 13.54
C THR A 616 -14.96 7.57 15.02
N PRO A 617 -14.56 8.54 15.86
CA PRO A 617 -14.91 8.54 17.29
C PRO A 617 -16.41 8.33 17.55
N GLY A 618 -16.73 7.34 18.37
CA GLY A 618 -18.11 6.96 18.71
C GLY A 618 -18.73 5.85 17.85
N TYR A 619 -18.09 5.47 16.73
CA TYR A 619 -18.56 4.48 15.75
C TYR A 619 -17.58 3.29 15.62
N GLY A 620 -18.11 2.10 15.35
CA GLY A 620 -17.37 0.83 15.43
C GLY A 620 -16.33 0.56 14.34
N GLY A 621 -16.19 1.45 13.35
CA GLY A 621 -15.17 1.39 12.29
C GLY A 621 -15.15 0.13 11.41
N TYR A 622 -14.03 -0.03 10.69
CA TYR A 622 -13.79 -1.08 9.69
C TYR A 622 -12.40 -1.70 9.87
N VAL A 623 -12.28 -3.01 9.65
CA VAL A 623 -11.01 -3.67 9.30
C VAL A 623 -10.85 -3.62 7.79
N ALA A 624 -9.70 -3.11 7.33
CA ALA A 624 -9.38 -2.98 5.92
C ALA A 624 -8.00 -3.60 5.62
N PRO A 625 -7.77 -4.10 4.39
CA PRO A 625 -6.45 -4.48 3.95
C PRO A 625 -5.65 -3.27 3.46
N ARG A 626 -4.33 -3.36 3.50
CA ARG A 626 -3.38 -2.42 2.90
C ARG A 626 -2.26 -3.15 2.19
N ILE A 627 -1.82 -2.62 1.05
CA ILE A 627 -0.68 -3.12 0.29
C ILE A 627 0.55 -2.26 0.55
N LEU A 628 1.73 -2.84 0.35
CA LEU A 628 3.01 -2.18 0.53
C LEU A 628 3.89 -2.28 -0.69
N ASN A 629 4.59 -1.19 -0.96
CA ASN A 629 5.66 -1.13 -1.94
C ASN A 629 7.02 -1.02 -1.23
N PHE A 630 8.10 -1.17 -2.00
CA PHE A 630 9.49 -1.01 -1.55
C PHE A 630 9.78 0.42 -1.08
N ASP A 631 10.73 0.57 -0.17
CA ASP A 631 11.26 1.87 0.23
C ASP A 631 12.27 2.36 -0.81
N TYR A 632 11.77 3.00 -1.87
CA TYR A 632 12.58 3.51 -2.98
C TYR A 632 13.65 4.52 -2.57
N SER A 633 13.54 5.14 -1.38
CA SER A 633 14.55 6.09 -0.89
C SER A 633 15.95 5.47 -0.76
N LYS A 634 16.02 4.15 -0.52
CA LYS A 634 17.27 3.39 -0.33
C LYS A 634 17.92 2.92 -1.64
N TYR A 635 17.24 3.11 -2.77
CA TYR A 635 17.64 2.55 -4.06
C TYR A 635 17.68 3.56 -5.20
N ILE A 636 17.55 4.85 -4.91
CA ILE A 636 18.19 5.87 -5.75
C ILE A 636 19.70 5.77 -5.45
N PRO A 637 20.57 5.40 -6.40
CA PRO A 637 22.01 5.55 -6.26
C PRO A 637 22.42 7.01 -6.49
N LEU A 638 23.54 7.40 -5.87
CA LEU A 638 24.22 8.63 -6.24
C LEU A 638 24.61 8.57 -7.73
N PRO A 639 24.35 9.64 -8.51
CA PRO A 639 24.87 9.73 -9.87
C PRO A 639 26.38 9.52 -9.87
N TYR A 640 26.85 8.48 -10.56
CA TYR A 640 28.27 8.24 -10.72
C TYR A 640 28.86 9.30 -11.65
N HIS A 641 30.05 9.77 -11.34
CA HIS A 641 30.73 10.78 -12.14
C HIS A 641 32.20 10.35 -12.27
N PRO A 642 32.63 9.93 -13.48
CA PRO A 642 33.98 9.41 -13.71
C PRO A 642 35.07 10.31 -13.13
N THR A 643 36.10 9.70 -12.54
CA THR A 643 37.19 10.41 -11.88
C THR A 643 38.12 11.15 -12.84
N ASP A 644 38.10 10.80 -14.13
CA ASP A 644 38.94 11.38 -15.19
C ASP A 644 38.57 12.83 -15.55
N TRP A 645 37.75 13.48 -14.72
CA TRP A 645 37.63 14.94 -14.64
C TRP A 645 38.83 15.57 -13.91
N THR A 646 39.82 14.77 -13.53
CA THR A 646 41.16 15.23 -13.15
C THR A 646 41.78 16.03 -14.29
N PHE A 647 42.17 17.27 -13.97
CA PHE A 647 42.95 18.16 -14.80
C PHE A 647 44.08 17.44 -15.53
N ASP A 648 43.95 17.33 -16.86
CA ASP A 648 45.09 17.05 -17.72
C ASP A 648 46.00 18.29 -17.68
N LYS A 649 47.06 18.20 -16.87
CA LYS A 649 48.04 19.28 -16.65
C LYS A 649 49.10 19.34 -17.76
N HIS A 650 48.76 18.92 -18.98
CA HIS A 650 49.66 18.94 -20.13
C HIS A 650 48.92 19.34 -21.41
N GLY A 651 49.17 20.56 -21.89
CA GLY A 651 48.57 21.15 -23.09
C GLY A 651 48.55 22.67 -23.02
#